data_AF-A0AA36FUJ4-F1
#
_entry.id   AF-A0AA36FUJ4-F1
#
_cell.length_a   1.000
_cell.length_b   1.000
_cell.length_c   1.000
_cell.angle_alpha   90.00
_cell.angle_beta   90.00
_cell.angle_gamma   90.00
#
_symmetry.space_group_name_H-M   'P 1'
#
loop_
_entity.id
_entity.type
_entity.pdbx_description
1 polymer ?
#
loop_
_entity_poly.entity_id
_entity_poly.type
_entity_poly.pdbx_seq_one_letter_code
_entity_poly.pdbx_strand_id
1 'polypeptide(L)'
;MEIDNELMLDECAFIVQHDWHRSLSSAPYNFFVGLKKPGQDKTKFFDAIVDPKTGDIEIERGDGSFTVALRGRALEVACASGRKTYFLAPLVEYGDVHSAPIASLDVASSGNMFLSTDSYGALRVSGTTDGRPLRELKGHMLHLTARLFPSDLVVLGGGADMRLRVWSVETCEVARTMKGHMMAITDVGILGVGREVVSCSRDGTAKKWSCAEGECVLTWAPESGECNALALNPAGSLIAVACSLNKIAVYPIDSSEMVFSASVSGSPSTLSFSPCGARIACGDDQGHLSIYNATNGSRVALLRTTRGNIEKLKWRNAGIFVCFHDGSVGLYDSVNFRDHPKYELSGPDCDPVYDIAFNQDIIYTGSRDKLIRNMLSKDLLRARPLFNITSRGKRNRFKPKIASVRQNKNPSSMALDHFDFYYGPIFGKKWPSIRLGLLMPNQYVAVVNTLSKSWKANVLLLEEEGAVDLLEKIQGKFRDKRQEDKIREMSQGAKKDADRLLRENQEPGTSLDRNFALRETDEMRGEAGLKEFASSPGEFSQYDQQLGLKFTEEQKLKDIQVTGFEGDGLELPIRKHALKYPKDLRIRTMQRGDISRYPPPLKDSDAVPGWWLLDGGSVVPVLALNFEQDDTFLDLCAAPGGKSLLSLLTGLPKKIVCNDYKLARLGDLKRSLSLYVPADSPAAEKVILKRKDASDVAGWDEIEAYDKVLADVPCSSDRLSVSQDEGTLFELQHTQKRLDLPQLQTKILVNALRSAKKGGSVVYSTCTLSPAQNEAVVQNAVAIAEQQFGIRVVEESLTLLKRHLELTGLFRFANNTQHGLLLLPFIPSNFGPMYICKLHRLL
;
A
#
# COMPACT_ATOMS: atom_id res chain seq x y z
N MET A 1 8.03 42.93 -35.45
CA MET A 1 9.41 43.19 -35.04
C MET A 1 9.52 42.78 -33.58
N GLU A 2 9.62 41.48 -33.34
CA GLU A 2 10.00 40.94 -32.03
C GLU A 2 11.51 41.02 -31.96
N ILE A 3 12.02 41.71 -30.94
CA ILE A 3 13.46 41.89 -30.74
C ILE A 3 14.00 40.52 -30.29
N ASP A 4 14.74 39.86 -31.18
CA ASP A 4 15.67 38.76 -30.88
C ASP A 4 16.74 39.27 -29.90
N ASN A 5 16.40 39.38 -28.63
CA ASN A 5 17.35 39.57 -27.55
C ASN A 5 17.69 38.21 -26.98
N GLU A 6 18.62 37.52 -27.64
CA GLU A 6 19.29 36.35 -27.06
C GLU A 6 20.07 36.80 -25.82
N LEU A 7 19.47 36.59 -24.64
CA LEU A 7 20.05 37.00 -23.37
C LEU A 7 21.19 36.05 -23.01
N MET A 8 22.41 36.38 -23.43
CA MET A 8 23.64 35.64 -23.14
C MET A 8 24.29 36.23 -21.89
N LEU A 9 24.45 35.40 -20.87
CA LEU A 9 24.95 35.84 -19.56
C LEU A 9 26.06 34.88 -19.10
N ASP A 10 27.20 35.45 -18.73
CA ASP A 10 28.29 34.73 -18.06
C ASP A 10 28.14 34.91 -16.53
N GLU A 11 28.04 33.81 -15.80
CA GLU A 11 27.77 33.84 -14.35
C GLU A 11 28.97 34.33 -13.52
N CYS A 12 28.72 35.27 -12.59
CA CYS A 12 29.57 35.47 -11.40
C CYS A 12 29.18 34.42 -10.35
N ALA A 13 30.03 33.44 -10.07
CA ALA A 13 29.71 32.39 -9.10
C ALA A 13 30.32 32.71 -7.73
N PHE A 14 29.47 32.70 -6.69
CA PHE A 14 29.91 32.61 -5.31
C PHE A 14 30.00 31.14 -4.93
N ILE A 15 31.06 30.76 -4.24
CA ILE A 15 31.26 29.40 -3.72
C ILE A 15 31.34 29.53 -2.20
N VAL A 16 30.54 28.79 -1.46
CA VAL A 16 30.60 28.80 0.01
C VAL A 16 30.98 27.41 0.48
N GLN A 17 31.84 27.33 1.48
CA GLN A 17 32.17 26.08 2.16
C GLN A 17 30.91 25.27 2.49
N HIS A 18 30.86 24.00 2.09
CA HIS A 18 29.62 23.20 2.11
C HIS A 18 29.01 23.05 3.52
N ASP A 19 29.85 23.00 4.56
CA ASP A 19 29.48 22.83 5.96
C ASP A 19 29.57 24.12 6.78
N TRP A 20 29.48 25.30 6.14
CA TRP A 20 29.46 26.61 6.82
C TRP A 20 28.49 26.66 8.00
N HIS A 21 27.35 25.98 7.89
CA HIS A 21 26.31 25.91 8.92
C HIS A 21 26.77 25.15 10.18
N ARG A 22 27.72 24.22 10.06
CA ARG A 22 28.36 23.52 11.19
C ARG A 22 29.42 24.42 11.85
N SER A 23 30.18 25.16 11.06
CA SER A 23 31.15 26.16 11.57
C SER A 23 30.50 27.25 12.42
N LEU A 24 29.21 27.55 12.22
CA LEU A 24 28.45 28.44 13.11
C LEU A 24 28.24 27.89 14.52
N SER A 25 28.37 26.58 14.72
CA SER A 25 28.03 25.90 15.97
C SER A 25 29.24 25.46 16.80
N SER A 26 30.42 25.34 16.20
CA SER A 26 31.63 24.85 16.87
C SER A 26 32.87 25.63 16.42
N ALA A 27 33.73 26.01 17.36
CA ALA A 27 34.97 26.72 17.07
C ALA A 27 35.95 25.87 16.22
N PRO A 28 36.69 26.48 15.27
CA PRO A 28 36.73 27.91 14.96
C PRO A 28 35.47 28.36 14.18
N TYR A 29 34.89 29.50 14.59
CA TYR A 29 33.69 30.09 13.97
C TYR A 29 34.03 30.79 12.64
N ASN A 30 34.64 30.05 11.72
CA ASN A 30 35.04 30.55 10.42
C ASN A 30 34.69 29.57 9.29
N PHE A 31 34.53 30.11 8.10
CA PHE A 31 34.32 29.34 6.87
C PHE A 31 34.82 30.14 5.68
N PHE A 32 35.10 29.50 4.54
CA PHE A 32 35.55 30.22 3.36
C PHE A 32 34.40 30.61 2.41
N VAL A 33 34.57 31.75 1.75
CA VAL A 33 33.74 32.22 0.63
C VAL A 33 34.63 32.51 -0.57
N GLY A 34 34.37 31.83 -1.67
CA GLY A 34 34.98 32.01 -2.97
C GLY A 34 34.19 32.95 -3.86
N LEU A 35 34.88 33.80 -4.62
CA LEU A 35 34.31 34.60 -5.69
C LEU A 35 35.02 34.25 -7.01
N LYS A 36 34.25 33.83 -8.01
CA LYS A 36 34.69 33.64 -9.39
C LYS A 36 34.03 34.69 -10.28
N LYS A 37 34.83 35.60 -10.83
CA LYS A 37 34.35 36.63 -11.76
C LYS A 37 34.25 36.05 -13.20
N PRO A 38 33.34 36.56 -14.04
CA PRO A 38 33.20 36.16 -15.44
C PRO A 38 34.53 36.24 -16.17
N GLY A 39 34.87 35.20 -16.94
CA GLY A 39 36.12 35.12 -17.71
C GLY A 39 37.39 34.86 -16.89
N GLN A 40 37.30 34.61 -15.57
CA GLN A 40 38.45 34.19 -14.75
C GLN A 40 38.46 32.68 -14.52
N ASP A 41 39.62 32.05 -14.75
CA ASP A 41 39.80 30.61 -14.53
C ASP A 41 39.95 30.23 -13.06
N LYS A 42 40.41 31.16 -12.21
CA LYS A 42 40.68 30.91 -10.79
C LYS A 42 39.68 31.60 -9.88
N THR A 43 39.12 30.84 -8.94
CA THR A 43 38.32 31.36 -7.82
C THR A 43 39.24 32.00 -6.78
N LYS A 44 38.88 33.19 -6.30
CA LYS A 44 39.55 33.81 -5.15
C LYS A 44 38.78 33.46 -3.88
N PHE A 45 39.45 32.87 -2.89
CA PHE A 45 38.86 32.50 -1.61
C PHE A 45 39.20 33.54 -0.54
N PHE A 46 38.23 33.80 0.34
CA PHE A 46 38.32 34.72 1.46
C PHE A 46 37.81 34.00 2.72
N ASP A 47 38.45 34.24 3.85
CA ASP A 47 38.01 33.71 5.13
C ASP A 47 36.91 34.60 5.72
N ALA A 48 35.79 34.00 6.10
CA ALA A 48 34.69 34.65 6.79
C ALA A 48 34.75 34.28 8.27
N ILE A 49 34.93 35.28 9.13
CA ILE A 49 34.99 35.13 10.58
C ILE A 49 33.63 35.52 11.15
N VAL A 50 33.04 34.66 11.97
CA VAL A 50 31.73 34.89 12.57
C VAL A 50 31.92 35.29 14.03
N ASP A 51 31.35 36.43 14.42
CA ASP A 51 31.26 36.81 15.83
C ASP A 51 30.24 35.88 16.53
N PRO A 52 30.66 35.05 17.49
CA PRO A 52 29.76 34.10 18.15
C PRO A 52 28.72 34.77 19.06
N LYS A 53 28.88 36.05 19.42
CA LYS A 53 27.94 36.80 20.27
C LYS A 53 26.90 37.54 19.47
N THR A 54 27.28 38.17 18.34
CA THR A 54 26.36 38.97 17.53
C THR A 54 25.83 38.21 16.30
N GLY A 55 26.56 37.19 15.83
CA GLY A 55 26.30 36.49 14.58
C GLY A 55 26.70 37.29 13.33
N ASP A 56 27.41 38.41 13.52
CA ASP A 56 27.94 39.22 12.43
C ASP A 56 29.11 38.49 11.75
N ILE A 57 29.26 38.70 10.45
CA ILE A 57 30.25 38.00 9.62
C ILE A 57 31.18 39.04 9.00
N GLU A 58 32.47 38.95 9.33
CA GLU A 58 33.52 39.79 8.77
C GLU A 58 34.37 39.00 7.77
N ILE A 59 34.70 39.60 6.64
CA ILE A 59 35.53 38.98 5.60
C ILE A 59 36.99 39.43 5.80
N GLU A 60 37.86 38.49 6.13
CA GLU A 60 39.28 38.76 6.32
C GLU A 60 39.92 39.19 4.99
N ARG A 61 40.61 40.33 4.99
CA ARG A 61 41.25 40.92 3.79
C ARG A 61 40.28 41.20 2.62
N GLY A 62 39.00 41.44 2.90
CA GLY A 62 38.01 41.80 1.89
C GLY A 62 38.31 43.13 1.20
N ASP A 63 38.13 43.20 -0.13
CA ASP A 63 38.25 44.41 -0.95
C ASP A 63 36.93 45.20 -1.05
N GLY A 64 35.92 44.83 -0.27
CA GLY A 64 34.57 45.39 -0.33
C GLY A 64 33.74 44.96 -1.56
N SER A 65 34.21 43.98 -2.33
CA SER A 65 33.49 43.51 -3.53
C SER A 65 32.17 42.80 -3.23
N PHE A 66 32.05 42.20 -2.05
CA PHE A 66 30.82 41.56 -1.55
C PHE A 66 30.71 41.65 -0.03
N THR A 67 29.51 41.43 0.48
CA THR A 67 29.20 41.30 1.91
C THR A 67 28.51 39.96 2.17
N VAL A 68 28.64 39.46 3.40
CA VAL A 68 28.04 38.20 3.84
C VAL A 68 27.24 38.45 5.10
N ALA A 69 26.01 37.94 5.17
CA ALA A 69 25.13 38.11 6.32
C ALA A 69 24.29 36.86 6.58
N LEU A 70 24.10 36.50 7.86
CA LEU A 70 23.23 35.41 8.23
C LEU A 70 21.76 35.85 8.25
N ARG A 71 20.89 35.11 7.54
CA ARG A 71 19.44 35.35 7.46
C ARG A 71 18.67 34.07 7.81
N GLY A 72 18.41 33.86 9.10
CA GLY A 72 17.75 32.63 9.57
C GLY A 72 18.67 31.41 9.41
N ARG A 73 18.28 30.44 8.57
CA ARG A 73 19.11 29.27 8.17
C ARG A 73 19.80 29.46 6.81
N ALA A 74 19.79 30.68 6.26
CA ALA A 74 20.40 30.99 4.99
C ALA A 74 21.58 31.96 5.15
N LEU A 75 22.61 31.80 4.34
CA LEU A 75 23.69 32.77 4.20
C LEU A 75 23.39 33.68 3.00
N GLU A 76 23.21 34.98 3.23
CA GLU A 76 23.09 35.98 2.17
C GLU A 76 24.49 36.44 1.76
N VAL A 77 24.85 36.24 0.49
CA VAL A 77 26.06 36.81 -0.11
C VAL A 77 25.63 37.87 -1.12
N ALA A 78 26.00 39.13 -0.87
CA ALA A 78 25.58 40.27 -1.66
C ALA A 78 26.79 40.96 -2.30
N CYS A 79 26.81 41.09 -3.62
CA CYS A 79 27.83 41.85 -4.34
C CYS A 79 27.57 43.35 -4.21
N ALA A 80 28.62 44.17 -4.28
CA ALA A 80 28.51 45.63 -4.37
C ALA A 80 27.62 46.12 -5.55
N SER A 81 27.47 45.30 -6.60
CA SER A 81 26.55 45.54 -7.72
C SER A 81 25.05 45.37 -7.38
N GLY A 82 24.71 44.93 -6.16
CA GLY A 82 23.34 44.70 -5.71
C GLY A 82 22.80 43.28 -5.96
N ARG A 83 23.60 42.39 -6.57
CA ARG A 83 23.25 40.97 -6.76
C ARG A 83 23.29 40.24 -5.42
N LYS A 84 22.34 39.34 -5.19
CA LYS A 84 22.23 38.57 -3.94
C LYS A 84 21.94 37.12 -4.22
N THR A 85 22.71 36.24 -3.59
CA THR A 85 22.50 34.79 -3.59
C THR A 85 22.37 34.30 -2.16
N TYR A 86 21.40 33.43 -1.93
CA TYR A 86 21.08 32.87 -0.61
C TYR A 86 21.48 31.40 -0.56
N PHE A 87 22.46 31.05 0.26
CA PHE A 87 22.90 29.67 0.47
C PHE A 87 22.09 29.00 1.58
N LEU A 88 21.43 27.88 1.27
CA LEU A 88 20.53 27.18 2.17
C LEU A 88 21.20 25.96 2.79
N ALA A 89 21.16 25.84 4.12
CA ALA A 89 21.71 24.68 4.84
C ALA A 89 20.73 23.48 4.85
N PRO A 90 21.24 22.23 4.88
CA PRO A 90 20.42 21.03 5.06
C PRO A 90 19.70 21.04 6.41
N LEU A 91 18.51 20.42 6.46
CA LEU A 91 17.76 20.20 7.69
C LEU A 91 18.09 18.85 8.30
N VAL A 92 18.09 17.82 7.46
CA VAL A 92 18.43 16.44 7.80
C VAL A 92 19.35 15.91 6.72
N GLU A 93 20.37 15.19 7.15
CA GLU A 93 21.26 14.42 6.30
C GLU A 93 21.08 12.96 6.67
N TYR A 94 20.58 12.15 5.72
CA TYR A 94 20.41 10.72 5.91
C TYR A 94 21.70 10.02 5.48
N GLY A 95 22.50 9.64 6.48
CA GLY A 95 23.63 8.74 6.32
C GLY A 95 23.18 7.28 6.18
N ASP A 96 24.02 6.45 5.58
CA ASP A 96 23.89 4.98 5.53
C ASP A 96 22.65 4.42 4.80
N VAL A 97 21.90 5.24 4.05
CA VAL A 97 20.79 4.75 3.21
C VAL A 97 21.31 3.82 2.12
N HIS A 98 22.46 4.15 1.53
CA HIS A 98 23.17 3.36 0.52
C HIS A 98 24.67 3.35 0.80
N SER A 99 25.35 2.27 0.38
CA SER A 99 26.81 2.16 0.48
C SER A 99 27.54 2.75 -0.74
N ALA A 100 26.79 3.16 -1.76
CA ALA A 100 27.25 3.68 -3.04
C ALA A 100 26.56 5.01 -3.40
N PRO A 101 27.12 5.80 -4.33
CA PRO A 101 26.53 7.06 -4.81
C PRO A 101 25.05 6.95 -5.17
N ILE A 102 24.25 7.95 -4.79
CA ILE A 102 22.81 8.00 -5.10
C ILE A 102 22.62 8.37 -6.58
N ALA A 103 22.05 7.46 -7.37
CA ALA A 103 21.88 7.66 -8.81
C ALA A 103 20.53 8.31 -9.17
N SER A 104 19.46 7.96 -8.45
CA SER A 104 18.12 8.51 -8.68
C SER A 104 17.37 8.68 -7.36
N LEU A 105 16.48 9.67 -7.31
CA LEU A 105 15.69 9.98 -6.14
C LEU A 105 14.26 10.37 -6.55
N ASP A 106 13.27 9.89 -5.79
CA ASP A 106 11.89 10.36 -5.85
C ASP A 106 11.28 10.37 -4.45
N VAL A 107 10.21 11.14 -4.23
CA VAL A 107 9.58 11.27 -2.92
C VAL A 107 8.09 11.00 -3.02
N ALA A 108 7.59 10.21 -2.07
CA ALA A 108 6.18 9.87 -1.97
C ALA A 108 5.32 11.13 -1.85
N SER A 109 4.15 11.14 -2.47
CA SER A 109 3.20 12.25 -2.38
C SER A 109 2.74 12.51 -0.94
N SER A 110 2.64 11.45 -0.14
CA SER A 110 2.41 11.50 1.31
C SER A 110 3.51 12.20 2.10
N GLY A 111 4.73 12.24 1.57
CA GLY A 111 5.91 12.79 2.26
C GLY A 111 6.47 11.89 3.36
N ASN A 112 5.94 10.69 3.54
CA ASN A 112 6.37 9.75 4.59
C ASN A 112 7.52 8.85 4.14
N MET A 113 7.73 8.72 2.83
CA MET A 113 8.75 7.86 2.25
C MET A 113 9.46 8.55 1.09
N PHE A 114 10.68 8.13 0.82
CA PHE A 114 11.40 8.44 -0.41
C PHE A 114 11.94 7.16 -1.04
N LEU A 115 12.12 7.21 -2.35
CA LEU A 115 12.67 6.14 -3.17
C LEU A 115 14.05 6.57 -3.65
N SER A 116 15.05 5.73 -3.46
CA SER A 116 16.41 5.99 -3.92
C SER A 116 17.00 4.78 -4.64
N THR A 117 17.76 5.05 -5.71
CA THR A 117 18.66 4.07 -6.30
C THR A 117 20.11 4.47 -6.05
N ASP A 118 20.99 3.48 -5.92
CA ASP A 118 22.43 3.72 -5.97
C ASP A 118 23.07 3.27 -7.29
N SER A 119 24.32 3.69 -7.50
CA SER A 119 25.13 3.35 -8.67
C SER A 119 25.49 1.86 -8.79
N TYR A 120 25.30 1.05 -7.75
CA TYR A 120 25.42 -0.40 -7.80
C TYR A 120 24.07 -1.10 -8.01
N GLY A 121 23.01 -0.31 -8.21
CA GLY A 121 21.69 -0.79 -8.55
C GLY A 121 20.83 -1.21 -7.37
N ALA A 122 21.16 -0.90 -6.12
CA ALA A 122 20.19 -1.13 -5.04
C ALA A 122 19.04 -0.12 -5.16
N LEU A 123 17.80 -0.57 -5.13
CA LEU A 123 16.59 0.26 -5.10
C LEU A 123 15.92 0.13 -3.73
N ARG A 124 15.84 1.24 -2.98
CA ARG A 124 15.31 1.25 -1.60
C ARG A 124 14.17 2.23 -1.44
N VAL A 125 13.18 1.81 -0.66
CA VAL A 125 12.12 2.67 -0.12
C VAL A 125 12.45 2.92 1.34
N SER A 126 12.60 4.18 1.73
CA SER A 126 13.06 4.58 3.06
C SER A 126 12.12 5.60 3.68
N GLY A 127 12.04 5.62 5.02
CA GLY A 127 11.23 6.59 5.76
C GLY A 127 11.85 7.98 5.77
N THR A 128 11.03 9.03 5.60
CA THR A 128 11.52 10.43 5.64
C THR A 128 11.80 10.95 7.05
N THR A 129 11.37 10.24 8.11
CA THR A 129 11.59 10.68 9.50
C THR A 129 13.02 10.44 9.97
N ASP A 130 13.60 9.30 9.60
CA ASP A 130 14.87 8.81 10.14
C ASP A 130 15.78 8.20 9.06
N GLY A 131 15.34 8.18 7.80
CA GLY A 131 16.12 7.64 6.68
C GLY A 131 16.22 6.11 6.69
N ARG A 132 15.51 5.42 7.59
CA ARG A 132 15.64 3.96 7.70
C ARG A 132 15.08 3.27 6.45
N PRO A 133 15.81 2.28 5.90
CA PRO A 133 15.31 1.49 4.79
C PRO A 133 14.11 0.65 5.25
N LEU A 134 12.95 0.89 4.64
CA LEU A 134 11.72 0.15 4.92
C LEU A 134 11.63 -1.11 4.06
N ARG A 135 12.00 -0.99 2.78
CA ARG A 135 11.95 -2.08 1.80
C ARG A 135 13.11 -1.96 0.80
N GLU A 136 13.59 -3.10 0.31
CA GLU A 136 14.54 -3.19 -0.79
C GLU A 136 13.88 -3.92 -1.96
N LEU A 137 13.78 -3.24 -3.11
CA LEU A 137 13.09 -3.75 -4.28
C LEU A 137 14.11 -4.36 -5.23
N LYS A 138 14.20 -5.69 -5.21
CA LYS A 138 15.16 -6.43 -6.03
C LYS A 138 14.61 -6.72 -7.43
N GLY A 139 15.52 -6.89 -8.39
CA GLY A 139 15.14 -7.45 -9.68
C GLY A 139 16.06 -7.08 -10.83
N HIS A 140 16.40 -5.80 -11.02
CA HIS A 140 17.31 -5.43 -12.11
C HIS A 140 18.75 -5.78 -11.75
N MET A 141 19.58 -6.00 -12.78
CA MET A 141 21.02 -6.18 -12.60
C MET A 141 21.68 -4.88 -12.11
N LEU A 142 21.24 -3.73 -12.66
CA LEU A 142 21.58 -2.38 -12.19
C LEU A 142 20.36 -1.48 -12.41
N HIS A 143 19.87 -0.85 -11.34
CA HIS A 143 18.81 0.14 -11.40
C HIS A 143 19.40 1.50 -11.79
N LEU A 144 18.97 2.06 -12.92
CA LEU A 144 19.46 3.37 -13.39
C LEU A 144 18.53 4.50 -12.96
N THR A 145 17.22 4.25 -12.98
CA THR A 145 16.22 5.25 -12.58
C THR A 145 14.99 4.58 -11.98
N ALA A 146 14.34 5.26 -11.04
CA ALA A 146 13.06 4.83 -10.52
C ALA A 146 12.18 6.02 -10.10
N ARG A 147 10.86 5.82 -10.15
CA ARG A 147 9.83 6.81 -9.81
C ARG A 147 8.70 6.17 -9.01
N LEU A 148 8.16 6.91 -8.05
CA LEU A 148 6.97 6.53 -7.30
C LEU A 148 5.72 6.92 -8.08
N PHE A 149 4.75 6.01 -8.11
CA PHE A 149 3.43 6.33 -8.60
C PHE A 149 2.71 7.27 -7.63
N PRO A 150 1.70 8.04 -8.10
CA PRO A 150 0.93 8.93 -7.24
C PRO A 150 0.21 8.24 -6.06
N SER A 151 0.07 6.91 -6.08
CA SER A 151 -0.50 6.12 -4.97
C SER A 151 0.49 5.85 -3.85
N ASP A 152 1.79 6.15 -4.03
CA ASP A 152 2.92 5.83 -3.14
C ASP A 152 3.17 4.34 -2.88
N LEU A 153 2.40 3.46 -3.55
CA LEU A 153 2.42 2.01 -3.31
C LEU A 153 3.02 1.21 -4.44
N VAL A 154 3.35 1.90 -5.52
CA VAL A 154 3.85 1.31 -6.74
C VAL A 154 5.08 2.07 -7.15
N VAL A 155 6.09 1.34 -7.60
CA VAL A 155 7.35 1.90 -8.10
C VAL A 155 7.53 1.49 -9.56
N LEU A 156 7.88 2.44 -10.42
CA LEU A 156 8.38 2.19 -11.77
C LEU A 156 9.90 2.28 -11.75
N GLY A 157 10.59 1.39 -12.45
CA GLY A 157 12.03 1.44 -12.57
C GLY A 157 12.51 0.98 -13.94
N GLY A 158 13.58 1.61 -14.38
CA GLY A 158 14.31 1.29 -15.59
C GLY A 158 15.72 0.81 -15.25
N GLY A 159 16.12 -0.32 -15.82
CA GLY A 159 17.41 -0.95 -15.57
C GLY A 159 18.37 -0.91 -16.76
N ALA A 160 19.64 -1.16 -16.46
CA ALA A 160 20.66 -1.46 -17.47
C ALA A 160 20.40 -2.81 -18.17
N ASP A 161 19.54 -3.66 -17.60
CA ASP A 161 19.08 -4.92 -18.19
C ASP A 161 18.03 -4.74 -19.31
N MET A 162 17.81 -3.49 -19.76
CA MET A 162 16.91 -3.13 -20.86
C MET A 162 15.43 -3.40 -20.54
N ARG A 163 15.10 -3.61 -19.27
CA ARG A 163 13.72 -3.87 -18.82
C ARG A 163 13.18 -2.70 -18.04
N LEU A 164 11.88 -2.48 -18.16
CA LEU A 164 11.13 -1.76 -17.15
C LEU A 164 10.51 -2.77 -16.20
N ARG A 165 10.51 -2.46 -14.91
CA ARG A 165 9.77 -3.22 -13.92
C ARG A 165 8.87 -2.30 -13.12
N VAL A 166 7.77 -2.89 -12.67
CA VAL A 166 6.84 -2.25 -11.77
C VAL A 166 6.72 -3.12 -10.53
N TRP A 167 7.01 -2.55 -9.36
CA TRP A 167 6.96 -3.23 -8.07
C TRP A 167 5.79 -2.76 -7.24
N SER A 168 5.28 -3.66 -6.41
CA SER A 168 4.52 -3.28 -5.22
C SER A 168 5.50 -2.91 -4.10
N VAL A 169 5.28 -1.75 -3.47
CA VAL A 169 6.01 -1.38 -2.24
C VAL A 169 5.62 -2.30 -1.08
N GLU A 170 4.41 -2.87 -1.10
CA GLU A 170 3.93 -3.74 -0.03
C GLU A 170 4.57 -5.10 -0.02
N THR A 171 4.55 -5.77 -1.17
CA THR A 171 4.99 -7.16 -1.26
C THR A 171 6.47 -7.26 -1.64
N CYS A 172 7.10 -6.14 -2.06
CA CYS A 172 8.41 -6.11 -2.73
C CYS A 172 8.48 -6.92 -4.03
N GLU A 173 7.36 -7.44 -4.52
CA GLU A 173 7.35 -8.27 -5.72
C GLU A 173 7.27 -7.43 -6.97
N VAL A 174 7.87 -7.94 -8.03
CA VAL A 174 7.74 -7.40 -9.38
C VAL A 174 6.34 -7.77 -9.90
N ALA A 175 5.40 -6.84 -9.82
CA ALA A 175 4.06 -7.00 -10.36
C ALA A 175 4.08 -7.13 -11.90
N ARG A 176 5.02 -6.45 -12.56
CA ARG A 176 5.15 -6.51 -14.02
C ARG A 176 6.57 -6.24 -14.50
N THR A 177 6.97 -6.97 -15.55
CA THR A 177 8.20 -6.70 -16.31
C THR A 177 7.84 -6.42 -17.77
N MET A 178 8.25 -5.27 -18.29
CA MET A 178 8.00 -4.86 -19.68
C MET A 178 9.29 -5.01 -20.49
N LYS A 179 9.13 -5.60 -21.67
CA LYS A 179 10.22 -6.09 -22.52
C LYS A 179 10.12 -5.40 -23.89
N GLY A 180 11.18 -4.72 -24.34
CA GLY A 180 11.20 -4.18 -25.72
C GLY A 180 12.28 -3.15 -26.05
N HIS A 181 12.94 -2.53 -25.05
CA HIS A 181 14.17 -1.77 -25.32
C HIS A 181 15.34 -2.69 -25.64
N MET A 182 16.29 -2.18 -26.43
CA MET A 182 17.48 -2.92 -26.88
C MET A 182 18.77 -2.50 -26.17
N MET A 183 18.72 -1.42 -25.39
CA MET A 183 19.82 -0.93 -24.56
C MET A 183 19.30 -0.36 -23.23
N ALA A 184 20.21 0.06 -22.37
CA ALA A 184 19.92 0.58 -21.04
C ALA A 184 18.87 1.71 -21.08
N ILE A 185 17.92 1.66 -20.14
CA ILE A 185 16.90 2.69 -19.96
C ILE A 185 17.50 3.84 -19.15
N THR A 186 17.41 5.05 -19.68
CA THR A 186 18.09 6.24 -19.14
C THR A 186 17.18 7.10 -18.28
N ASP A 187 15.89 7.23 -18.64
CA ASP A 187 14.90 7.92 -17.82
C ASP A 187 13.50 7.30 -18.03
N VAL A 188 12.62 7.53 -17.05
CA VAL A 188 11.25 7.00 -17.04
C VAL A 188 10.26 8.05 -16.56
N GLY A 189 9.03 7.95 -17.06
CA GLY A 189 7.93 8.85 -16.71
C GLY A 189 6.62 8.11 -16.52
N ILE A 190 5.73 8.66 -15.70
CA ILE A 190 4.41 8.09 -15.39
C ILE A 190 3.34 9.01 -15.99
N LEU A 191 2.40 8.45 -16.75
CA LEU A 191 1.31 9.19 -17.38
C LEU A 191 0.03 9.11 -16.54
N GLY A 192 -0.61 10.26 -16.33
CA GLY A 192 -1.89 10.37 -15.61
C GLY A 192 -1.83 9.74 -14.22
N VAL A 193 -2.71 8.76 -13.97
CA VAL A 193 -2.78 8.00 -12.71
C VAL A 193 -1.86 6.76 -12.68
N GLY A 194 -1.07 6.51 -13.72
CA GLY A 194 -0.17 5.37 -13.80
C GLY A 194 -0.71 4.14 -14.54
N ARG A 195 -1.75 4.31 -15.35
CA ARG A 195 -2.18 3.26 -16.29
C ARG A 195 -1.17 3.03 -17.40
N GLU A 196 -0.47 4.09 -17.78
CA GLU A 196 0.53 4.09 -18.83
C GLU A 196 1.81 4.72 -18.30
N VAL A 197 2.94 4.27 -18.84
CA VAL A 197 4.27 4.80 -18.50
C VAL A 197 5.07 5.02 -19.76
N VAL A 198 6.09 5.86 -19.66
CA VAL A 198 7.04 6.12 -20.74
C VAL A 198 8.47 5.84 -20.30
N SER A 199 9.32 5.53 -21.26
CA SER A 199 10.75 5.35 -21.05
C SER A 199 11.53 5.87 -22.23
N CYS A 200 12.79 6.24 -22.01
CA CYS A 200 13.77 6.50 -23.05
C CYS A 200 15.02 5.65 -22.82
N SER A 201 15.74 5.33 -23.89
CA SER A 201 16.85 4.39 -23.85
C SER A 201 18.03 4.84 -24.72
N ARG A 202 19.21 4.30 -24.41
CA ARG A 202 20.39 4.40 -25.27
C ARG A 202 20.21 3.75 -26.64
N ASP A 203 19.15 2.96 -26.84
CA ASP A 203 18.82 2.42 -28.17
C ASP A 203 18.32 3.49 -29.16
N GLY A 204 18.22 4.74 -28.72
CA GLY A 204 17.80 5.88 -29.53
C GLY A 204 16.29 5.99 -29.68
N THR A 205 15.52 5.24 -28.89
CA THR A 205 14.06 5.30 -28.90
C THR A 205 13.49 5.71 -27.53
N ALA A 206 12.33 6.33 -27.58
CA ALA A 206 11.43 6.44 -26.43
C ALA A 206 10.18 5.60 -26.68
N LYS A 207 9.60 5.02 -25.64
CA LYS A 207 8.45 4.11 -25.74
C LYS A 207 7.37 4.45 -24.72
N LYS A 208 6.11 4.26 -25.13
CA LYS A 208 4.92 4.27 -24.27
C LYS A 208 4.50 2.83 -23.99
N TRP A 209 4.09 2.56 -22.76
CA TRP A 209 3.75 1.22 -22.30
C TRP A 209 2.43 1.21 -21.55
N SER A 210 1.69 0.12 -21.71
CA SER A 210 0.51 -0.19 -20.91
C SER A 210 0.94 -0.94 -19.64
N CYS A 211 0.66 -0.40 -18.46
CA CYS A 211 0.90 -1.13 -17.20
C CYS A 211 -0.05 -2.33 -17.03
N ALA A 212 -1.21 -2.31 -17.69
CA ALA A 212 -2.19 -3.39 -17.58
C ALA A 212 -1.83 -4.59 -18.46
N GLU A 213 -1.23 -4.36 -19.63
CA GLU A 213 -0.89 -5.39 -20.61
C GLU A 213 0.60 -5.74 -20.60
N GLY A 214 1.45 -4.77 -20.23
CA GLY A 214 2.92 -4.87 -20.20
C GLY A 214 3.58 -4.86 -21.56
N GLU A 215 2.84 -4.38 -22.55
CA GLU A 215 3.29 -4.28 -23.93
C GLU A 215 3.61 -2.82 -24.27
N CYS A 216 4.48 -2.66 -25.28
CA CYS A 216 4.78 -1.36 -25.85
C CYS A 216 3.60 -0.95 -26.74
N VAL A 217 3.00 0.20 -26.44
CA VAL A 217 1.84 0.73 -27.16
C VAL A 217 2.28 1.65 -28.30
N LEU A 218 3.35 2.42 -28.08
CA LEU A 218 3.86 3.40 -29.04
C LEU A 218 5.39 3.52 -28.93
N THR A 219 6.06 3.75 -30.05
CA THR A 219 7.49 4.04 -30.10
C THR A 219 7.73 5.38 -30.80
N TRP A 220 8.52 6.23 -30.18
CA TRP A 220 9.07 7.47 -30.77
C TRP A 220 10.53 7.24 -31.13
N ALA A 221 10.90 7.57 -32.37
CA ALA A 221 12.25 7.42 -32.88
C ALA A 221 12.77 8.79 -33.37
N PRO A 222 13.47 9.56 -32.52
CA PRO A 222 14.04 10.86 -32.89
C PRO A 222 15.15 10.81 -33.94
N GLU A 223 15.67 9.61 -34.28
CA GLU A 223 16.76 9.40 -35.25
C GLU A 223 17.97 10.33 -35.01
N SER A 224 18.25 10.63 -33.74
CA SER A 224 19.24 11.64 -33.33
C SER A 224 20.19 11.13 -32.24
N GLY A 225 20.54 9.84 -32.29
CA GLY A 225 21.44 9.20 -31.34
C GLY A 225 20.73 8.64 -30.09
N GLU A 226 21.51 8.38 -29.04
CA GLU A 226 21.02 7.84 -27.77
C GLU A 226 20.04 8.82 -27.10
N CYS A 227 18.97 8.32 -26.47
CA CYS A 227 18.08 9.18 -25.68
C CYS A 227 18.59 9.26 -24.24
N ASN A 228 18.96 10.45 -23.79
CA ASN A 228 19.58 10.68 -22.48
C ASN A 228 18.57 10.98 -21.38
N ALA A 229 17.51 11.72 -21.69
CA ALA A 229 16.49 12.11 -20.74
C ALA A 229 15.13 12.33 -21.43
N LEU A 230 14.06 12.27 -20.63
CA LEU A 230 12.72 12.59 -21.07
C LEU A 230 12.03 13.58 -20.12
N ALA A 231 11.06 14.32 -20.64
CA ALA A 231 10.16 15.13 -19.82
C ALA A 231 8.73 15.02 -20.35
N LEU A 232 7.78 14.96 -19.42
CA LEU A 232 6.35 14.96 -19.73
C LEU A 232 5.77 16.35 -19.49
N ASN A 233 4.90 16.79 -20.41
CA ASN A 233 4.14 18.00 -20.21
C ASN A 233 3.14 17.81 -19.04
N PRO A 234 2.93 18.80 -18.16
CA PRO A 234 1.98 18.69 -17.05
C PRO A 234 0.54 18.34 -17.44
N ALA A 235 0.09 18.76 -18.63
CA ALA A 235 -1.22 18.42 -19.17
C ALA A 235 -1.30 16.97 -19.70
N GLY A 236 -0.17 16.27 -19.79
CA GLY A 236 -0.07 14.90 -20.29
C GLY A 236 -0.17 14.77 -21.80
N SER A 237 -0.14 15.88 -22.56
CA SER A 237 -0.35 15.88 -24.02
C SER A 237 0.93 15.72 -24.85
N LEU A 238 2.09 16.11 -24.31
CA LEU A 238 3.37 16.11 -25.02
C LEU A 238 4.45 15.37 -24.22
N ILE A 239 5.40 14.80 -24.95
CA ILE A 239 6.67 14.26 -24.45
C ILE A 239 7.83 14.96 -25.16
N ALA A 240 8.85 15.34 -24.40
CA ALA A 240 10.12 15.82 -24.91
C ALA A 240 11.23 14.81 -24.60
N VAL A 241 12.11 14.59 -25.57
CA VAL A 241 13.22 13.64 -25.49
C VAL A 241 14.52 14.37 -25.83
N ALA A 242 15.54 14.21 -24.99
CA ALA A 242 16.89 14.73 -25.19
C ALA A 242 17.76 13.65 -25.82
N CYS A 243 18.46 13.99 -26.89
CA CYS A 243 19.23 13.04 -27.69
C CYS A 243 20.70 13.45 -27.80
N SER A 244 21.61 12.48 -27.78
CA SER A 244 23.07 12.71 -27.72
C SER A 244 23.68 13.46 -28.91
N LEU A 245 22.98 13.54 -30.06
CA LEU A 245 23.41 14.38 -31.20
C LEU A 245 22.89 15.82 -31.09
N ASN A 246 23.04 16.43 -29.91
CA ASN A 246 22.76 17.83 -29.63
C ASN A 246 21.34 18.27 -30.06
N LYS A 247 20.33 17.42 -29.82
CA LYS A 247 18.95 17.67 -30.24
C LYS A 247 17.96 17.38 -29.14
N ILE A 248 16.89 18.16 -29.12
CA ILE A 248 15.64 17.82 -28.44
C ILE A 248 14.57 17.53 -29.48
N ALA A 249 13.76 16.51 -29.24
CA ALA A 249 12.62 16.15 -30.09
C ALA A 249 11.34 16.12 -29.23
N VAL A 250 10.25 16.66 -29.77
CA VAL A 250 8.97 16.77 -29.06
C VAL A 250 7.86 16.09 -29.86
N TYR A 251 7.06 15.27 -29.18
CA TYR A 251 5.98 14.49 -29.77
C TYR A 251 4.69 14.67 -28.99
N PRO A 252 3.51 14.53 -29.64
CA PRO A 252 2.27 14.25 -28.94
C PRO A 252 2.33 12.88 -28.26
N ILE A 253 1.72 12.73 -27.10
CA ILE A 253 1.81 11.48 -26.32
C ILE A 253 1.11 10.29 -26.99
N ASP A 254 0.18 10.55 -27.90
CA ASP A 254 -0.63 9.55 -28.58
C ASP A 254 -0.30 9.43 -30.07
N SER A 255 0.78 10.07 -30.53
CA SER A 255 1.21 10.03 -31.93
C SER A 255 2.71 9.83 -32.05
N SER A 256 3.15 9.11 -33.08
CA SER A 256 4.56 8.97 -33.45
C SER A 256 5.07 10.15 -34.28
N GLU A 257 4.20 11.06 -34.72
CA GLU A 257 4.59 12.22 -35.52
C GLU A 257 5.24 13.29 -34.64
N MET A 258 6.45 13.71 -35.04
CA MET A 258 7.20 14.74 -34.32
C MET A 258 6.55 16.11 -34.51
N VAL A 259 6.34 16.85 -33.43
CA VAL A 259 5.87 18.25 -33.48
C VAL A 259 6.98 19.16 -33.97
N PHE A 260 8.15 19.07 -33.32
CA PHE A 260 9.36 19.79 -33.73
C PHE A 260 10.62 19.13 -33.17
N SER A 261 11.76 19.50 -33.74
CA SER A 261 13.08 19.27 -33.17
C SER A 261 13.86 20.58 -33.06
N ALA A 262 14.67 20.75 -32.02
CA ALA A 262 15.55 21.92 -31.87
C ALA A 262 16.98 21.49 -31.53
N SER A 263 17.96 22.22 -32.06
CA SER A 263 19.38 22.00 -31.79
C SER A 263 19.80 22.69 -30.49
N VAL A 264 20.63 21.99 -29.71
CA VAL A 264 21.21 22.44 -28.43
C VAL A 264 22.71 22.69 -28.62
N SER A 265 23.30 23.54 -27.78
CA SER A 265 24.73 23.91 -27.87
C SER A 265 25.67 22.73 -27.60
N GLY A 266 25.39 21.92 -26.58
CA GLY A 266 26.11 20.69 -26.23
C GLY A 266 25.19 19.46 -26.21
N SER A 267 25.72 18.35 -25.68
CA SER A 267 24.95 17.10 -25.55
C SER A 267 23.94 17.26 -24.41
N PRO A 268 22.62 17.18 -24.69
CA PRO A 268 21.61 17.41 -23.68
C PRO A 268 21.57 16.26 -22.68
N SER A 269 21.71 16.60 -21.40
CA SER A 269 21.76 15.65 -20.29
C SER A 269 20.41 15.53 -19.58
N THR A 270 19.60 16.59 -19.58
CA THR A 270 18.37 16.65 -18.78
C THR A 270 17.32 17.59 -19.37
N LEU A 271 16.04 17.29 -19.10
CA LEU A 271 14.90 18.07 -19.58
C LEU A 271 13.87 18.31 -18.47
N SER A 272 13.17 19.44 -18.55
CA SER A 272 11.99 19.70 -17.71
C SER A 272 11.01 20.64 -18.39
N PHE A 273 9.72 20.29 -18.38
CA PHE A 273 8.67 21.22 -18.77
C PHE A 273 8.40 22.23 -17.66
N SER A 274 8.15 23.48 -18.07
CA SER A 274 7.57 24.49 -17.19
C SER A 274 6.23 24.00 -16.59
N PRO A 275 5.83 24.47 -15.39
CA PRO A 275 4.60 24.04 -14.74
C PRO A 275 3.32 24.31 -15.54
N CYS A 276 3.32 25.34 -16.40
CA CYS A 276 2.22 25.63 -17.32
C CYS A 276 2.31 24.86 -18.65
N GLY A 277 3.40 24.12 -18.89
CA GLY A 277 3.63 23.36 -20.11
C GLY A 277 4.03 24.19 -21.33
N ALA A 278 4.12 25.51 -21.24
CA ALA A 278 4.39 26.40 -22.38
C ALA A 278 5.87 26.46 -22.80
N ARG A 279 6.78 26.06 -21.92
CA ARG A 279 8.23 26.07 -22.15
C ARG A 279 8.90 24.77 -21.73
N ILE A 280 10.05 24.49 -22.33
CA ILE A 280 10.94 23.36 -22.05
C ILE A 280 12.30 23.91 -21.65
N ALA A 281 12.84 23.47 -20.53
CA ALA A 281 14.22 23.71 -20.13
C ALA A 281 15.08 22.49 -20.45
N CYS A 282 16.28 22.74 -20.96
CA CYS A 282 17.27 21.74 -21.29
C CYS A 282 18.62 22.14 -20.68
N GLY A 283 19.24 21.22 -19.95
CA GLY A 283 20.64 21.31 -19.54
C GLY A 283 21.53 20.47 -20.46
N ASP A 284 22.76 20.92 -20.67
CA ASP A 284 23.77 20.18 -21.45
C ASP A 284 25.06 19.93 -20.68
N ASP A 285 25.93 19.11 -21.29
CA ASP A 285 27.22 18.69 -20.75
C ASP A 285 28.27 19.82 -20.65
N GLN A 286 28.02 20.96 -21.29
CA GLN A 286 28.86 22.16 -21.22
C GLN A 286 28.41 23.15 -20.13
N GLY A 287 27.34 22.84 -19.38
CA GLY A 287 26.81 23.74 -18.35
C GLY A 287 25.86 24.81 -18.89
N HIS A 288 25.35 24.65 -20.12
CA HIS A 288 24.39 25.60 -20.67
C HIS A 288 22.95 25.19 -20.33
N LEU A 289 22.18 26.18 -19.86
CA LEU A 289 20.74 26.07 -19.69
C LEU A 289 20.02 26.76 -20.84
N SER A 290 19.40 25.97 -21.72
CA SER A 290 18.61 26.46 -22.85
C SER A 290 17.11 26.34 -22.57
N ILE A 291 16.34 27.37 -22.92
CA ILE A 291 14.89 27.40 -22.77
C ILE A 291 14.24 27.51 -24.15
N TYR A 292 13.29 26.64 -24.43
CA TYR A 292 12.55 26.59 -25.69
C TYR A 292 11.06 26.80 -25.45
N ASN A 293 10.39 27.39 -26.44
CA ASN A 293 8.94 27.41 -26.49
C ASN A 293 8.42 26.02 -26.90
N ALA A 294 7.48 25.48 -26.11
CA ALA A 294 6.97 24.12 -26.27
C ALA A 294 6.04 23.93 -27.49
N THR A 295 5.57 25.01 -28.13
CA THR A 295 4.65 24.89 -29.28
C THR A 295 5.36 24.95 -30.63
N ASN A 296 6.40 25.77 -30.75
CA ASN A 296 7.08 26.03 -32.02
C ASN A 296 8.59 25.71 -31.99
N GLY A 297 9.15 25.35 -30.82
CA GLY A 297 10.55 25.01 -30.67
C GLY A 297 11.53 26.18 -30.73
N SER A 298 11.06 27.43 -30.76
CA SER A 298 11.96 28.59 -30.78
C SER A 298 12.71 28.73 -29.45
N ARG A 299 14.02 28.99 -29.51
CA ARG A 299 14.82 29.22 -28.30
C ARG A 299 14.49 30.60 -27.71
N VAL A 300 14.10 30.62 -26.44
CA VAL A 300 13.70 31.82 -25.69
C VAL A 300 14.87 32.40 -24.89
N ALA A 301 15.73 31.55 -24.34
CA ALA A 301 16.87 31.99 -23.53
C ALA A 301 18.01 30.95 -23.55
N LEU A 302 19.25 31.42 -23.34
CA LEU A 302 20.45 30.61 -23.17
C LEU A 302 21.31 31.20 -22.06
N LEU A 303 21.40 30.51 -20.93
CA LEU A 303 22.31 30.86 -19.85
C LEU A 303 23.56 29.96 -19.95
N ARG A 304 24.75 30.56 -19.94
CA ARG A 304 26.01 29.82 -19.96
C ARG A 304 26.68 29.90 -18.60
N THR A 305 26.78 28.76 -17.91
CA THR A 305 27.48 28.69 -16.63
C THR A 305 28.89 28.13 -16.84
N THR A 306 29.79 28.42 -15.91
CA THR A 306 31.15 27.84 -15.90
C THR A 306 31.29 26.73 -14.86
N ARG A 307 30.15 26.14 -14.47
CA ARG A 307 30.02 25.14 -13.38
C ARG A 307 30.06 23.68 -13.87
N GLY A 308 30.30 23.48 -15.17
CA GLY A 308 30.38 22.16 -15.80
C GLY A 308 29.01 21.55 -16.10
N ASN A 309 28.99 20.23 -16.39
CA ASN A 309 27.80 19.47 -16.79
C ASN A 309 26.60 19.73 -15.87
N ILE A 310 25.41 19.91 -16.45
CA ILE A 310 24.15 19.94 -15.71
C ILE A 310 23.66 18.50 -15.54
N GLU A 311 23.71 17.96 -14.32
CA GLU A 311 23.32 16.57 -14.02
C GLU A 311 21.79 16.39 -14.02
N LYS A 312 21.06 17.34 -13.44
CA LYS A 312 19.59 17.27 -13.35
C LYS A 312 18.94 18.63 -13.32
N LEU A 313 17.74 18.72 -13.87
CA LEU A 313 16.94 19.93 -13.88
C LEU A 313 15.48 19.64 -13.53
N LYS A 314 14.88 20.51 -12.70
CA LYS A 314 13.45 20.46 -12.37
C LYS A 314 12.86 21.87 -12.35
N TRP A 315 11.85 22.11 -13.20
CA TRP A 315 11.15 23.37 -13.24
C TRP A 315 9.94 23.36 -12.28
N ARG A 316 9.86 24.35 -11.38
CA ARG A 316 8.71 24.59 -10.49
C ARG A 316 8.21 26.03 -10.62
N ASN A 317 7.08 26.34 -9.96
CA ASN A 317 6.51 27.70 -9.98
C ASN A 317 7.49 28.76 -9.44
N ALA A 318 8.42 28.38 -8.56
CA ALA A 318 9.41 29.28 -7.99
C ALA A 318 10.57 29.61 -8.94
N GLY A 319 10.78 28.81 -9.99
CA GLY A 319 11.94 28.90 -10.87
C GLY A 319 12.44 27.53 -11.31
N ILE A 320 13.65 27.51 -11.87
CA ILE A 320 14.30 26.31 -12.38
C ILE A 320 15.41 25.90 -11.41
N PHE A 321 15.28 24.71 -10.82
CA PHE A 321 16.36 24.10 -10.05
C PHE A 321 17.32 23.39 -11.00
N VAL A 322 18.60 23.71 -10.91
CA VAL A 322 19.67 23.19 -11.76
C VAL A 322 20.74 22.59 -10.86
N CYS A 323 21.03 21.30 -11.02
CA CYS A 323 22.11 20.59 -10.35
C CYS A 323 23.32 20.54 -11.29
N PHE A 324 24.47 21.02 -10.82
CA PHE A 324 25.72 21.02 -11.57
C PHE A 324 26.67 19.92 -11.09
N HIS A 325 27.63 19.56 -11.93
CA HIS A 325 28.64 18.55 -11.64
C HIS A 325 29.57 18.94 -10.49
N ASP A 326 29.78 20.24 -10.25
CA ASP A 326 30.52 20.74 -9.09
C ASP A 326 29.78 20.58 -7.74
N GLY A 327 28.58 19.99 -7.76
CA GLY A 327 27.72 19.76 -6.61
C GLY A 327 26.78 20.92 -6.31
N SER A 328 26.96 22.09 -6.91
CA SER A 328 26.07 23.22 -6.66
C SER A 328 24.67 22.96 -7.20
N VAL A 329 23.66 23.39 -6.44
CA VAL A 329 22.27 23.33 -6.89
C VAL A 329 21.66 24.72 -6.81
N GLY A 330 21.48 25.35 -7.96
CA GLY A 330 21.00 26.73 -8.08
C GLY A 330 19.52 26.81 -8.46
N LEU A 331 18.79 27.75 -7.85
CA LEU A 331 17.45 28.15 -8.28
C LEU A 331 17.50 29.43 -9.13
N TYR A 332 17.21 29.27 -10.42
CA TYR A 332 17.20 30.36 -11.40
C TYR A 332 15.77 30.90 -11.62
N ASP A 333 15.66 32.22 -11.77
CA ASP A 333 14.38 32.87 -12.08
C ASP A 333 13.92 32.48 -13.50
N SER A 334 12.65 32.10 -13.61
CA SER A 334 12.02 31.66 -14.86
C SER A 334 11.39 32.79 -15.68
N VAL A 335 11.30 34.01 -15.10
CA VAL A 335 10.68 35.17 -15.73
C VAL A 335 11.74 36.13 -16.25
N ASN A 336 12.65 36.57 -15.37
CA ASN A 336 13.64 37.60 -15.71
C ASN A 336 15.02 37.05 -16.09
N PHE A 337 15.22 35.72 -16.03
CA PHE A 337 16.47 35.01 -16.32
C PHE A 337 17.72 35.80 -15.89
N ARG A 338 17.92 35.90 -14.57
CA ARG A 338 19.11 36.56 -14.02
C ARG A 338 20.36 35.72 -14.28
N ASP A 339 21.51 36.39 -14.32
CA ASP A 339 22.84 35.80 -14.50
C ASP A 339 23.43 35.16 -13.23
N HIS A 340 22.60 34.97 -12.20
CA HIS A 340 23.00 34.39 -10.94
C HIS A 340 21.81 33.64 -10.30
N PRO A 341 22.07 32.56 -9.55
CA PRO A 341 21.04 31.85 -8.81
C PRO A 341 20.51 32.72 -7.67
N LYS A 342 19.20 32.68 -7.46
CA LYS A 342 18.55 33.34 -6.33
C LYS A 342 18.83 32.59 -5.03
N TYR A 343 18.76 31.27 -5.07
CA TYR A 343 19.12 30.39 -3.95
C TYR A 343 20.10 29.34 -4.45
N GLU A 344 21.00 28.94 -3.57
CA GLU A 344 21.94 27.85 -3.80
C GLU A 344 21.88 26.89 -2.63
N LEU A 345 21.80 25.58 -2.89
CA LEU A 345 21.72 24.59 -1.83
C LEU A 345 23.13 24.22 -1.38
N SER A 346 23.42 24.39 -0.09
CA SER A 346 24.67 23.95 0.53
C SER A 346 24.56 22.51 1.00
N GLY A 347 25.62 21.71 0.88
CA GLY A 347 25.59 20.35 1.39
C GLY A 347 26.54 19.37 0.73
N PRO A 348 26.66 19.32 -0.61
CA PRO A 348 27.63 18.44 -1.26
C PRO A 348 29.03 19.05 -1.19
N ASP A 349 29.99 18.26 -0.73
CA ASP A 349 31.41 18.64 -0.65
C ASP A 349 32.06 18.57 -2.04
N CYS A 350 31.75 19.55 -2.89
CA CYS A 350 32.18 19.59 -4.30
C CYS A 350 31.80 18.32 -5.11
N ASP A 351 30.83 17.55 -4.61
CA ASP A 351 30.41 16.27 -5.17
C ASP A 351 29.12 16.43 -6.00
N PRO A 352 29.02 15.84 -7.20
CA PRO A 352 27.85 15.99 -8.06
C PRO A 352 26.53 15.57 -7.39
N VAL A 353 25.49 16.37 -7.60
CA VAL A 353 24.11 16.04 -7.23
C VAL A 353 23.39 15.45 -8.45
N TYR A 354 23.20 14.13 -8.46
CA TYR A 354 22.67 13.40 -9.61
C TYR A 354 21.15 13.49 -9.77
N ASP A 355 20.38 13.62 -8.67
CA ASP A 355 18.93 13.75 -8.76
C ASP A 355 18.37 14.63 -7.63
N ILE A 356 17.21 15.23 -7.92
CA ILE A 356 16.50 16.12 -7.01
C ILE A 356 15.00 15.84 -7.05
N ALA A 357 14.42 15.71 -5.86
CA ALA A 357 13.01 15.40 -5.68
C ALA A 357 12.34 16.39 -4.72
N PHE A 358 11.01 16.48 -4.78
CA PHE A 358 10.26 17.46 -4.02
C PHE A 358 9.03 16.84 -3.37
N ASN A 359 8.81 17.18 -2.11
CA ASN A 359 7.52 17.00 -1.46
C ASN A 359 7.08 18.34 -0.84
N GLN A 360 5.99 18.91 -1.35
CA GLN A 360 5.51 20.23 -0.91
C GLN A 360 6.63 21.29 -0.95
N ASP A 361 7.05 21.74 0.24
CA ASP A 361 8.10 22.73 0.48
C ASP A 361 9.43 22.11 0.92
N ILE A 362 9.60 20.79 0.81
CA ILE A 362 10.84 20.10 1.12
C ILE A 362 11.49 19.65 -0.18
N ILE A 363 12.77 19.94 -0.30
CA ILE A 363 13.64 19.54 -1.41
C ILE A 363 14.52 18.41 -0.91
N TYR A 364 14.64 17.35 -1.69
CA TYR A 364 15.55 16.25 -1.42
C TYR A 364 16.60 16.16 -2.53
N THR A 365 17.86 15.99 -2.15
CA THR A 365 18.99 15.86 -3.08
C THR A 365 19.73 14.55 -2.85
N GLY A 366 20.03 13.82 -3.93
CA GLY A 366 20.88 12.63 -3.92
C GLY A 366 22.23 12.94 -4.56
N SER A 367 23.33 12.68 -3.82
CA SER A 367 24.68 13.09 -4.21
C SER A 367 25.63 11.89 -4.35
N ARG A 368 26.79 12.14 -4.97
CA ARG A 368 27.90 11.19 -5.09
C ARG A 368 28.49 10.78 -3.74
N ASP A 369 28.45 11.68 -2.76
CA ASP A 369 28.87 11.45 -1.37
C ASP A 369 28.00 10.43 -0.61
N LYS A 370 27.00 9.83 -1.27
CA LYS A 370 26.08 8.79 -0.77
C LYS A 370 25.02 9.32 0.20
N LEU A 371 25.02 10.62 0.49
CA LEU A 371 24.07 11.24 1.39
C LEU A 371 22.83 11.69 0.63
N ILE A 372 21.67 11.48 1.27
CA ILE A 372 20.42 12.12 0.89
C ILE A 372 20.19 13.25 1.87
N ARG A 373 19.97 14.46 1.35
CA ARG A 373 19.74 15.64 2.18
C ARG A 373 18.35 16.18 1.94
N ASN A 374 17.71 16.70 2.98
CA ASN A 374 16.47 17.45 2.82
C ASN A 374 16.63 18.91 3.26
N MET A 375 15.91 19.81 2.58
CA MET A 375 15.99 21.26 2.78
C MET A 375 14.61 21.88 2.68
N LEU A 376 14.35 22.93 3.46
CA LEU A 376 13.10 23.69 3.39
C LEU A 376 13.18 24.71 2.26
N SER A 377 12.33 24.54 1.25
CA SER A 377 12.02 25.56 0.26
C SER A 377 11.36 26.79 0.89
N LYS A 378 10.68 26.67 2.05
CA LYS A 378 9.99 27.77 2.74
C LYS A 378 10.89 28.76 3.49
N ASP A 379 12.18 28.49 3.61
CA ASP A 379 13.16 29.48 4.11
C ASP A 379 13.31 30.70 3.19
N LEU A 380 12.60 30.69 2.06
CA LEU A 380 12.34 31.85 1.21
C LEU A 380 11.72 33.08 1.93
N LEU A 381 11.15 33.00 3.16
CA LEU A 381 10.63 34.21 3.84
C LEU A 381 10.65 34.34 5.39
N ARG A 382 10.82 33.30 6.26
CA ARG A 382 10.63 33.49 7.74
C ARG A 382 11.34 32.50 8.71
N ALA A 383 12.62 32.16 8.56
CA ALA A 383 13.31 31.37 9.59
C ALA A 383 13.92 32.26 10.71
N ARG A 384 13.69 31.89 11.98
CA ARG A 384 14.35 32.48 13.16
C ARG A 384 15.87 32.18 13.13
N PRO A 385 16.71 33.07 13.69
CA PRO A 385 18.15 32.83 13.79
C PRO A 385 18.47 31.61 14.65
N LEU A 386 19.61 30.97 14.36
CA LEU A 386 20.11 29.71 14.94
C LEU A 386 20.54 29.78 16.42
N PHE A 387 20.05 30.75 17.21
CA PHE A 387 20.35 30.82 18.64
C PHE A 387 19.16 30.38 19.51
N ASN A 388 19.44 29.42 20.39
CA ASN A 388 18.54 28.74 21.32
C ASN A 388 17.57 29.66 22.07
N ILE A 389 16.25 29.51 21.87
CA ILE A 389 15.23 29.84 22.89
C ILE A 389 14.08 28.82 22.86
N THR A 390 13.72 28.38 24.05
CA THR A 390 12.71 27.39 24.45
C THR A 390 11.28 27.63 23.94
N SER A 391 10.52 26.53 23.91
CA SER A 391 9.17 26.35 23.36
C SER A 391 8.07 27.33 23.83
N ARG A 392 7.09 27.63 22.96
CA ARG A 392 5.66 27.68 23.34
C ARG A 392 4.70 27.63 22.13
N GLY A 393 3.50 27.10 22.40
CA GLY A 393 2.60 26.44 21.45
C GLY A 393 1.69 27.29 20.56
N LYS A 394 1.02 26.52 19.68
CA LYS A 394 0.16 26.82 18.51
C LYS A 394 -0.85 27.98 18.64
N ARG A 395 -1.19 28.56 17.48
CA ARG A 395 -2.57 28.72 16.98
C ARG A 395 -2.55 28.92 15.45
N ASN A 396 -3.00 27.90 14.69
CA ASN A 396 -3.18 28.01 13.24
C ASN A 396 -4.53 28.67 12.95
N ARG A 397 -4.52 29.89 12.40
CA ARG A 397 -5.67 30.45 11.67
C ARG A 397 -5.53 30.06 10.20
N PHE A 398 -6.47 29.26 9.71
CA PHE A 398 -6.53 28.81 8.32
C PHE A 398 -6.97 29.98 7.41
N LYS A 399 -6.21 30.24 6.35
CA LYS A 399 -6.68 31.00 5.17
C LYS A 399 -6.43 30.13 3.94
N PRO A 400 -7.39 30.03 3.00
CA PRO A 400 -7.27 29.13 1.87
C PRO A 400 -6.28 29.73 0.86
N LYS A 401 -5.29 28.94 0.44
CA LYS A 401 -4.47 29.25 -0.72
C LYS A 401 -4.47 28.03 -1.63
N ILE A 402 -5.13 28.21 -2.76
CA ILE A 402 -5.22 27.27 -3.86
C ILE A 402 -3.80 27.13 -4.42
N ALA A 403 -3.19 25.97 -4.16
CA ALA A 403 -1.95 25.56 -4.80
C ALA A 403 -2.30 24.83 -6.12
N SER A 404 -1.38 24.82 -7.08
CA SER A 404 -1.41 23.91 -8.22
C SER A 404 -1.20 22.48 -7.70
N VAL A 405 -2.30 21.83 -7.33
CA VAL A 405 -2.35 20.65 -6.47
C VAL A 405 -2.32 19.38 -7.33
N ARG A 406 -1.29 18.53 -7.15
CA ARG A 406 -1.51 17.07 -7.27
C ARG A 406 -2.64 16.77 -6.29
N GLN A 407 -3.83 16.40 -6.77
CA GLN A 407 -4.98 16.16 -5.90
C GLN A 407 -4.58 15.15 -4.82
N ASN A 408 -4.67 15.56 -3.54
CA ASN A 408 -4.54 14.65 -2.42
C ASN A 408 -5.67 13.63 -2.57
N LYS A 409 -5.30 12.37 -2.81
CA LYS A 409 -6.24 11.27 -2.90
C LYS A 409 -6.73 10.91 -1.50
N ASN A 410 -8.02 10.68 -1.37
CA ASN A 410 -8.60 10.13 -0.15
C ASN A 410 -8.10 8.68 0.04
N PRO A 411 -8.01 8.17 1.29
CA PRO A 411 -7.57 6.81 1.57
C PRO A 411 -8.30 5.74 0.76
N SER A 412 -9.63 5.86 0.59
CA SER A 412 -10.42 4.95 -0.24
C SER A 412 -10.02 4.93 -1.72
N SER A 413 -9.70 6.10 -2.27
CA SER A 413 -9.21 6.20 -3.65
C SER A 413 -7.79 5.64 -3.79
N MET A 414 -6.92 5.84 -2.78
CA MET A 414 -5.60 5.22 -2.74
C MET A 414 -5.70 3.69 -2.65
N ALA A 415 -6.65 3.18 -1.86
CA ALA A 415 -6.94 1.75 -1.77
C ALA A 415 -7.40 1.19 -3.11
N LEU A 416 -8.31 1.89 -3.78
CA LEU A 416 -8.83 1.45 -5.08
C LEU A 416 -7.74 1.45 -6.16
N ASP A 417 -6.86 2.46 -6.20
CA ASP A 417 -5.72 2.49 -7.12
C ASP A 417 -4.74 1.34 -6.84
N HIS A 418 -4.46 1.08 -5.56
CA HIS A 418 -3.63 -0.03 -5.13
C HIS A 418 -4.22 -1.37 -5.59
N PHE A 419 -5.51 -1.56 -5.39
CA PHE A 419 -6.23 -2.75 -5.83
C PHE A 419 -6.28 -2.87 -7.35
N ASP A 420 -6.56 -1.80 -8.07
CA ASP A 420 -6.55 -1.80 -9.54
C ASP A 420 -5.18 -2.21 -10.08
N PHE A 421 -4.11 -1.72 -9.44
CA PHE A 421 -2.75 -2.05 -9.81
C PHE A 421 -2.36 -3.50 -9.49
N TYR A 422 -2.67 -3.97 -8.28
CA TYR A 422 -2.21 -5.28 -7.80
C TYR A 422 -3.15 -6.42 -8.19
N TYR A 423 -4.47 -6.25 -8.01
CA TYR A 423 -5.47 -7.26 -8.34
C TYR A 423 -5.84 -7.27 -9.82
N GLY A 424 -5.66 -6.16 -10.54
CA GLY A 424 -5.91 -6.08 -11.98
C GLY A 424 -5.18 -7.17 -12.78
N PRO A 425 -3.85 -7.30 -12.67
CA PRO A 425 -3.08 -8.36 -13.30
C PRO A 425 -3.45 -9.76 -12.80
N ILE A 426 -3.70 -9.94 -11.50
CA ILE A 426 -3.98 -11.25 -10.88
C ILE A 426 -5.30 -11.84 -11.39
N PHE A 427 -6.37 -11.04 -11.42
CA PHE A 427 -7.70 -11.51 -11.83
C PHE A 427 -8.01 -11.24 -13.31
N GLY A 428 -7.20 -10.45 -13.99
CA GLY A 428 -7.31 -10.13 -15.41
C GLY A 428 -8.73 -9.69 -15.80
N LYS A 429 -9.35 -10.39 -16.75
CA LYS A 429 -10.72 -10.10 -17.22
C LYS A 429 -11.80 -10.21 -16.13
N LYS A 430 -11.54 -10.88 -15.02
CA LYS A 430 -12.49 -10.97 -13.89
C LYS A 430 -12.41 -9.77 -12.96
N TRP A 431 -11.29 -9.02 -12.96
CA TRP A 431 -11.08 -7.89 -12.06
C TRP A 431 -12.20 -6.84 -12.09
N PRO A 432 -12.70 -6.37 -13.25
CA PRO A 432 -13.77 -5.37 -13.28
C PRO A 432 -15.04 -5.81 -12.53
N SER A 433 -15.40 -7.09 -12.60
CA SER A 433 -16.55 -7.63 -11.87
C SER A 433 -16.32 -7.66 -10.36
N ILE A 434 -15.10 -8.01 -9.93
CA ILE A 434 -14.71 -8.06 -8.51
C ILE A 434 -14.65 -6.65 -7.94
N ARG A 435 -14.01 -5.73 -8.67
CA ARG A 435 -13.92 -4.30 -8.36
C ARG A 435 -15.29 -3.67 -8.16
N LEU A 436 -16.24 -3.93 -9.06
CA LEU A 436 -17.62 -3.49 -8.90
C LEU A 436 -18.26 -4.11 -7.65
N GLY A 437 -18.04 -5.41 -7.40
CA GLY A 437 -18.51 -6.08 -6.19
C GLY A 437 -18.01 -5.39 -4.90
N LEU A 438 -16.75 -4.99 -4.84
CA LEU A 438 -16.16 -4.27 -3.70
C LEU A 438 -16.79 -2.88 -3.48
N LEU A 439 -17.11 -2.17 -4.55
CA LEU A 439 -17.70 -0.81 -4.49
C LEU A 439 -19.21 -0.81 -4.24
N MET A 440 -19.90 -1.93 -4.51
CA MET A 440 -21.33 -2.08 -4.27
C MET A 440 -21.64 -2.51 -2.83
N PRO A 441 -22.85 -2.20 -2.31
CA PRO A 441 -23.27 -2.62 -0.98
C PRO A 441 -23.08 -4.12 -0.76
N ASN A 442 -22.62 -4.47 0.44
CA ASN A 442 -22.45 -5.86 0.83
C ASN A 442 -23.81 -6.55 0.99
N GLN A 443 -23.89 -7.82 0.61
CA GLN A 443 -25.06 -8.63 0.92
C GLN A 443 -24.84 -9.38 2.23
N TYR A 444 -25.91 -9.52 3.02
CA TYR A 444 -25.87 -10.17 4.31
C TYR A 444 -26.70 -11.46 4.30
N VAL A 445 -26.38 -12.35 5.23
CA VAL A 445 -27.23 -13.46 5.62
C VAL A 445 -27.76 -13.20 7.02
N ALA A 446 -29.00 -13.62 7.29
CA ALA A 446 -29.59 -13.56 8.62
C ALA A 446 -29.30 -14.89 9.34
N VAL A 447 -28.40 -14.84 10.33
CA VAL A 447 -28.13 -15.96 11.24
C VAL A 447 -29.19 -15.93 12.33
N VAL A 448 -30.08 -16.90 12.35
CA VAL A 448 -31.19 -16.94 13.31
C VAL A 448 -30.63 -17.24 14.69
N ASN A 449 -31.02 -16.43 15.67
CA ASN A 449 -30.65 -16.62 17.06
C ASN A 449 -31.58 -17.64 17.72
N THR A 450 -31.16 -18.90 17.75
CA THR A 450 -31.91 -20.01 18.36
C THR A 450 -32.01 -19.89 19.89
N LEU A 451 -31.26 -18.98 20.51
CA LEU A 451 -31.35 -18.66 21.94
C LEU A 451 -32.53 -17.72 22.28
N SER A 452 -33.11 -17.05 21.29
CA SER A 452 -34.31 -16.23 21.50
C SER A 452 -35.54 -17.10 21.71
N LYS A 453 -36.41 -16.74 22.64
CA LYS A 453 -37.69 -17.43 22.90
C LYS A 453 -38.61 -17.45 21.67
N SER A 454 -38.47 -16.47 20.77
CA SER A 454 -39.30 -16.27 19.58
C SER A 454 -38.68 -16.81 18.28
N TRP A 455 -37.57 -17.56 18.35
CA TRP A 455 -36.77 -17.92 17.16
C TRP A 455 -37.56 -18.62 16.04
N LYS A 456 -38.57 -19.43 16.37
CA LYS A 456 -39.43 -20.10 15.38
C LYS A 456 -40.30 -19.10 14.60
N ALA A 457 -40.83 -18.08 15.27
CA ALA A 457 -41.58 -17.02 14.62
C ALA A 457 -40.66 -16.16 13.74
N ASN A 458 -39.44 -15.88 14.20
CA ASN A 458 -38.43 -15.15 13.43
C ASN A 458 -38.04 -15.88 12.15
N VAL A 459 -37.99 -17.22 12.18
CA VAL A 459 -37.79 -18.03 10.97
C VAL A 459 -38.90 -17.80 9.95
N LEU A 460 -40.16 -17.87 10.38
CA LEU A 460 -41.31 -17.68 9.48
C LEU A 460 -41.31 -16.26 8.89
N LEU A 461 -41.01 -15.25 9.69
CA LEU A 461 -40.93 -13.86 9.23
C LEU A 461 -39.82 -13.67 8.17
N LEU A 462 -38.65 -14.28 8.37
CA LEU A 462 -37.59 -14.23 7.36
C LEU A 462 -37.99 -14.98 6.07
N GLU A 463 -38.77 -16.06 6.18
CA GLU A 463 -39.32 -16.78 5.02
C GLU A 463 -40.38 -15.96 4.27
N GLU A 464 -41.22 -15.20 4.98
CA GLU A 464 -42.18 -14.24 4.41
C GLU A 464 -41.48 -13.11 3.64
N GLU A 465 -40.33 -12.66 4.13
CA GLU A 465 -39.43 -11.72 3.44
C GLU A 465 -38.69 -12.34 2.23
N GLY A 466 -38.97 -13.61 1.89
CA GLY A 466 -38.40 -14.31 0.74
C GLY A 466 -37.04 -14.96 1.00
N ALA A 467 -36.56 -14.99 2.24
CA ALA A 467 -35.29 -15.60 2.58
C ALA A 467 -35.41 -17.13 2.66
N VAL A 468 -34.43 -17.81 2.07
CA VAL A 468 -34.37 -19.29 2.03
C VAL A 468 -33.31 -19.82 3.01
N ASP A 469 -33.49 -21.04 3.52
CA ASP A 469 -32.47 -21.70 4.35
C ASP A 469 -31.26 -22.07 3.49
N LEU A 470 -30.10 -21.48 3.82
CA LEU A 470 -28.85 -21.70 3.11
C LEU A 470 -28.35 -23.15 3.27
N LEU A 471 -28.43 -23.72 4.47
CA LEU A 471 -27.95 -25.08 4.74
C LEU A 471 -28.86 -26.11 4.07
N GLU A 472 -30.17 -25.88 4.08
CA GLU A 472 -31.11 -26.71 3.32
C GLU A 472 -30.84 -26.60 1.81
N LYS A 473 -30.60 -25.40 1.27
CA LYS A 473 -30.28 -25.22 -0.15
C LYS A 473 -28.98 -25.94 -0.56
N ILE A 474 -27.98 -25.95 0.32
CA ILE A 474 -26.74 -26.71 0.14
C ILE A 474 -27.04 -28.22 0.09
N GLN A 475 -27.85 -28.72 1.02
CA GLN A 475 -28.14 -30.15 1.14
C GLN A 475 -29.15 -30.67 0.09
N GLY A 476 -30.19 -29.89 -0.19
CA GLY A 476 -31.28 -30.18 -1.12
C GLY A 476 -30.77 -30.28 -2.55
N LYS A 477 -30.05 -29.26 -3.05
CA LYS A 477 -29.44 -29.32 -4.39
C LYS A 477 -28.38 -30.41 -4.53
N PHE A 478 -27.73 -30.81 -3.44
CA PHE A 478 -26.82 -31.96 -3.47
C PHE A 478 -27.59 -33.27 -3.55
N ARG A 479 -28.73 -33.42 -2.85
CA ARG A 479 -29.63 -34.57 -2.99
C ARG A 479 -30.22 -34.63 -4.39
N ASP A 480 -30.71 -33.50 -4.91
CA ASP A 480 -31.24 -33.38 -6.27
C ASP A 480 -30.17 -33.68 -7.29
N LYS A 481 -28.95 -33.14 -7.16
CA LYS A 481 -27.85 -33.44 -8.10
C LYS A 481 -27.33 -34.87 -7.98
N ARG A 482 -27.35 -35.48 -6.78
CA ARG A 482 -27.00 -36.90 -6.58
C ARG A 482 -28.10 -37.82 -7.12
N GLN A 483 -29.36 -37.40 -7.00
CA GLN A 483 -30.49 -38.05 -7.67
C GLN A 483 -30.39 -37.83 -9.17
N GLU A 484 -30.06 -36.66 -9.68
CA GLU A 484 -29.85 -36.36 -11.09
C GLU A 484 -28.66 -37.12 -11.64
N ASP A 485 -27.54 -37.25 -10.92
CA ASP A 485 -26.36 -38.03 -11.31
C ASP A 485 -26.69 -39.52 -11.32
N LYS A 486 -27.42 -40.03 -10.30
CA LYS A 486 -27.97 -41.40 -10.29
C LYS A 486 -29.02 -41.61 -11.38
N ILE A 487 -29.88 -40.63 -11.62
CA ILE A 487 -30.86 -40.60 -12.70
C ILE A 487 -30.11 -40.44 -14.01
N ARG A 488 -28.93 -39.82 -14.11
CA ARG A 488 -28.09 -39.73 -15.31
C ARG A 488 -27.40 -41.04 -15.61
N GLU A 489 -26.93 -41.75 -14.60
CA GLU A 489 -26.41 -43.11 -14.72
C GLU A 489 -27.54 -44.09 -15.09
N MET A 490 -28.68 -43.99 -14.39
CA MET A 490 -29.89 -44.76 -14.68
C MET A 490 -30.56 -44.35 -15.98
N SER A 491 -30.42 -43.10 -16.45
CA SER A 491 -30.95 -42.59 -17.73
C SER A 491 -29.92 -42.60 -18.84
N GLN A 492 -28.66 -42.92 -18.60
CA GLN A 492 -27.78 -43.46 -19.63
C GLN A 492 -28.15 -44.92 -19.89
N GLY A 493 -28.51 -45.67 -18.84
CA GLY A 493 -29.16 -46.98 -18.94
C GLY A 493 -30.54 -46.88 -19.60
N ALA A 494 -31.38 -45.96 -19.13
CA ALA A 494 -32.73 -45.79 -19.62
C ALA A 494 -32.82 -44.91 -20.87
N LYS A 495 -31.79 -44.18 -21.32
CA LYS A 495 -31.77 -43.53 -22.66
C LYS A 495 -31.73 -44.57 -23.77
N LYS A 496 -31.10 -45.74 -23.52
CA LYS A 496 -31.25 -46.89 -24.42
C LYS A 496 -32.70 -47.40 -24.46
N ASP A 497 -33.41 -47.32 -23.35
CA ASP A 497 -34.78 -47.83 -23.21
C ASP A 497 -35.89 -46.77 -23.46
N ALA A 498 -35.55 -45.48 -23.42
CA ALA A 498 -36.48 -44.35 -23.52
C ALA A 498 -36.41 -43.64 -24.89
N ASP A 499 -35.35 -43.83 -25.68
CA ASP A 499 -35.40 -43.61 -27.14
C ASP A 499 -36.48 -44.49 -27.81
N ARG A 500 -36.94 -45.53 -27.09
CA ARG A 500 -38.00 -46.45 -27.52
C ARG A 500 -39.42 -45.98 -27.17
N LEU A 501 -39.61 -45.11 -26.17
CA LEU A 501 -40.93 -44.94 -25.54
C LEU A 501 -41.44 -43.50 -25.43
N LEU A 502 -40.75 -42.52 -26.00
CA LEU A 502 -41.21 -41.12 -26.02
C LEU A 502 -41.22 -40.52 -27.43
N ARG A 503 -41.71 -41.32 -28.40
CA ARG A 503 -42.66 -40.84 -29.41
C ARG A 503 -44.05 -40.96 -28.79
N GLU A 504 -44.52 -39.94 -28.08
CA GLU A 504 -45.96 -39.65 -27.87
C GLU A 504 -46.11 -38.56 -26.78
N ASN A 505 -46.40 -37.34 -27.27
CA ASN A 505 -47.26 -36.25 -26.74
C ASN A 505 -47.02 -35.70 -25.31
N GLN A 506 -46.58 -34.43 -25.09
CA GLN A 506 -47.27 -33.12 -25.22
C GLN A 506 -48.61 -33.04 -24.42
N GLU A 507 -48.97 -32.06 -23.56
CA GLU A 507 -48.48 -30.71 -23.17
C GLU A 507 -49.32 -30.18 -21.92
N PRO A 508 -49.29 -28.90 -21.44
CA PRO A 508 -49.23 -28.52 -20.00
C PRO A 508 -50.27 -27.45 -19.47
N GLY A 509 -50.09 -26.91 -18.24
CA GLY A 509 -50.70 -25.63 -17.74
C GLY A 509 -50.59 -25.42 -16.19
N THR A 510 -49.87 -24.42 -15.63
CA THR A 510 -50.23 -23.00 -15.18
C THR A 510 -51.19 -22.89 -13.97
N SER A 511 -51.15 -21.97 -12.98
CA SER A 511 -50.22 -20.96 -12.37
C SER A 511 -51.00 -20.11 -11.31
N LEU A 512 -50.29 -19.35 -10.43
CA LEU A 512 -50.60 -18.02 -9.80
C LEU A 512 -51.22 -17.81 -8.37
N ASP A 513 -50.43 -17.12 -7.52
CA ASP A 513 -50.56 -15.92 -6.65
C ASP A 513 -51.78 -15.56 -5.74
N ARG A 514 -51.53 -15.03 -4.51
CA ARG A 514 -51.50 -13.57 -4.13
C ARG A 514 -51.54 -13.25 -2.60
N ASN A 515 -50.59 -12.38 -2.20
CA ASN A 515 -50.44 -11.36 -1.11
C ASN A 515 -51.59 -10.99 -0.14
N PHE A 516 -51.24 -10.53 1.09
CA PHE A 516 -51.60 -9.18 1.64
C PHE A 516 -50.94 -8.81 3.02
N ALA A 517 -50.19 -7.69 2.99
CA ALA A 517 -49.89 -6.57 3.93
C ALA A 517 -49.95 -6.64 5.50
N LEU A 518 -48.89 -6.04 6.08
CA LEU A 518 -48.52 -5.72 7.47
C LEU A 518 -49.11 -4.42 8.05
N ARG A 519 -49.03 -4.26 9.39
CA ARG A 519 -48.81 -2.98 10.11
C ARG A 519 -48.05 -3.18 11.44
N GLU A 520 -47.02 -2.34 11.65
CA GLU A 520 -46.06 -2.27 12.77
C GLU A 520 -46.50 -1.31 13.90
N THR A 521 -45.94 -1.49 15.11
CA THR A 521 -45.41 -0.42 15.98
C THR A 521 -44.34 -0.97 16.92
N ASP A 522 -43.24 -0.21 17.07
CA ASP A 522 -41.94 -0.58 17.65
C ASP A 522 -41.63 0.26 18.91
N GLU A 523 -41.21 -0.35 20.02
CA GLU A 523 -40.57 0.34 21.15
C GLU A 523 -39.42 -0.51 21.74
N MET A 524 -38.20 0.06 21.76
CA MET A 524 -36.97 -0.59 22.26
C MET A 524 -36.71 -0.31 23.76
N ARG A 525 -36.26 -1.34 24.49
CA ARG A 525 -35.83 -1.29 25.91
C ARG A 525 -34.30 -1.21 26.05
N GLY A 526 -33.85 -0.55 27.12
CA GLY A 526 -32.46 -0.18 27.44
C GLY A 526 -31.59 -1.23 28.15
N GLU A 527 -30.32 -0.83 28.32
CA GLU A 527 -29.15 -1.60 28.73
C GLU A 527 -29.25 -2.24 30.12
N ALA A 528 -29.30 -3.58 30.16
CA ALA A 528 -28.93 -4.38 31.34
C ALA A 528 -28.13 -5.60 30.86
N GLY A 529 -26.81 -5.55 31.11
CA GLY A 529 -25.82 -6.43 30.49
C GLY A 529 -25.56 -7.77 31.21
N LEU A 530 -24.74 -8.61 30.55
CA LEU A 530 -24.04 -9.75 31.14
C LEU A 530 -23.36 -9.31 32.44
N LYS A 531 -23.76 -9.91 33.56
CA LYS A 531 -23.25 -9.60 34.90
C LYS A 531 -21.73 -9.56 34.92
N GLU A 532 -21.21 -8.68 35.77
CA GLU A 532 -19.81 -8.60 36.14
C GLU A 532 -19.25 -9.99 36.50
N PHE A 533 -18.31 -10.43 35.65
CA PHE A 533 -17.09 -11.14 36.00
C PHE A 533 -17.21 -12.26 37.05
N ALA A 534 -17.19 -13.51 36.60
CA ALA A 534 -16.56 -14.57 37.38
C ALA A 534 -15.04 -14.38 37.29
N SER A 535 -14.43 -13.71 38.26
CA SER A 535 -13.08 -14.09 38.68
C SER A 535 -13.17 -15.54 39.13
N SER A 536 -12.32 -16.39 38.59
CA SER A 536 -12.19 -17.80 38.99
C SER A 536 -12.32 -17.97 40.52
N PRO A 537 -13.26 -18.77 41.04
CA PRO A 537 -13.19 -19.20 42.43
C PRO A 537 -12.09 -20.24 42.52
N GLY A 538 -10.93 -19.80 42.97
CA GLY A 538 -9.74 -20.61 43.12
C GLY A 538 -8.64 -19.73 43.64
N GLU A 539 -8.65 -19.47 44.95
CA GLU A 539 -7.40 -19.22 45.66
C GLU A 539 -6.40 -20.26 45.18
N PHE A 540 -5.27 -19.78 44.66
CA PHE A 540 -4.15 -20.63 44.30
C PHE A 540 -3.75 -21.45 45.52
N SER A 541 -4.16 -22.71 45.55
CA SER A 541 -3.55 -23.70 46.42
C SER A 541 -2.11 -23.85 45.94
N GLN A 542 -1.16 -23.68 46.86
CA GLN A 542 0.28 -23.89 46.66
C GLN A 542 0.64 -25.30 46.13
N TYR A 543 -0.33 -26.20 45.95
CA TYR A 543 -0.13 -27.55 45.42
C TYR A 543 -0.39 -27.69 43.90
N ASP A 544 -1.07 -26.75 43.22
CA ASP A 544 -1.30 -26.83 41.76
C ASP A 544 -0.14 -26.27 40.92
N GLN A 545 0.91 -25.75 41.57
CA GLN A 545 2.19 -25.39 40.93
C GLN A 545 3.05 -26.61 40.54
N GLN A 546 2.58 -27.85 40.75
CA GLN A 546 3.40 -29.06 40.57
C GLN A 546 2.96 -30.04 39.48
N LEU A 547 2.06 -29.66 38.58
CA LEU A 547 1.85 -30.41 37.32
C LEU A 547 1.99 -29.57 36.04
N GLY A 548 2.44 -28.32 36.17
CA GLY A 548 3.12 -27.64 35.07
C GLY A 548 4.46 -28.31 34.84
N LEU A 549 4.64 -28.97 33.69
CA LEU A 549 5.96 -29.33 33.18
C LEU A 549 6.84 -28.08 33.29
N LYS A 550 7.82 -28.13 34.20
CA LYS A 550 8.78 -27.05 34.44
C LYS A 550 9.50 -26.75 33.12
N PHE A 551 9.14 -25.64 32.48
CA PHE A 551 10.07 -24.96 31.59
C PHE A 551 11.18 -24.38 32.48
N THR A 552 12.37 -24.96 32.40
CA THR A 552 13.58 -24.40 32.98
C THR A 552 13.82 -23.00 32.40
N GLU A 553 14.37 -22.08 33.19
CA GLU A 553 14.66 -20.68 32.80
C GLU A 553 15.58 -20.51 31.56
N GLU A 554 16.07 -21.61 30.97
CA GLU A 554 16.90 -21.63 29.77
C GLU A 554 16.11 -21.53 28.44
N GLN A 555 14.77 -21.41 28.45
CA GLN A 555 13.95 -21.35 27.23
C GLN A 555 13.01 -20.14 27.16
N LYS A 556 13.48 -18.92 27.47
CA LYS A 556 12.83 -17.73 26.89
C LYS A 556 13.06 -17.75 25.38
N LEU A 557 12.08 -18.28 24.63
CA LEU A 557 12.04 -18.20 23.18
C LEU A 557 12.28 -16.74 22.76
N LYS A 558 13.34 -16.50 21.98
CA LYS A 558 13.58 -15.18 21.37
C LYS A 558 12.41 -14.90 20.42
N ASP A 559 11.96 -13.64 20.37
CA ASP A 559 10.93 -13.23 19.42
C ASP A 559 11.38 -13.59 18.00
N ILE A 560 10.47 -14.16 17.22
CA ILE A 560 10.78 -14.73 15.92
C ILE A 560 10.85 -13.59 14.90
N GLN A 561 11.94 -13.53 14.14
CA GLN A 561 12.07 -12.58 13.04
C GLN A 561 11.43 -13.19 11.79
N VAL A 562 10.31 -12.62 11.35
CA VAL A 562 9.60 -13.06 10.12
C VAL A 562 10.08 -12.18 8.95
N THR A 563 10.79 -12.80 8.03
CA THR A 563 11.33 -12.19 6.80
C THR A 563 10.34 -12.20 5.64
N GLY A 564 9.38 -13.15 5.64
CA GLY A 564 8.34 -13.28 4.62
C GLY A 564 8.66 -14.30 3.51
N PHE A 565 9.83 -14.93 3.56
CA PHE A 565 10.31 -15.90 2.56
C PHE A 565 10.49 -17.32 3.15
N GLU A 566 10.09 -17.55 4.40
CA GLU A 566 10.29 -18.83 5.10
C GLU A 566 9.63 -20.01 4.40
N GLY A 567 8.50 -19.76 3.74
CA GLY A 567 7.71 -20.75 3.01
C GLY A 567 8.02 -20.86 1.51
N ASP A 568 9.05 -20.17 1.00
CA ASP A 568 9.37 -20.21 -0.43
C ASP A 568 9.81 -21.63 -0.83
N GLY A 569 9.13 -22.21 -1.83
CA GLY A 569 9.31 -23.59 -2.25
C GLY A 569 8.71 -24.67 -1.33
N LEU A 570 7.94 -24.31 -0.30
CA LEU A 570 7.29 -25.28 0.58
C LEU A 570 6.14 -26.01 -0.14
N GLU A 571 6.20 -27.33 -0.21
CA GLU A 571 5.07 -28.16 -0.62
C GLU A 571 4.22 -28.57 0.60
N LEU A 572 3.09 -27.90 0.80
CA LEU A 572 2.13 -28.27 1.84
C LEU A 572 1.25 -29.44 1.36
N PRO A 573 1.34 -30.63 1.95
CA PRO A 573 0.52 -31.77 1.54
C PRO A 573 -0.97 -31.55 1.81
N ILE A 574 -1.80 -31.97 0.85
CA ILE A 574 -3.25 -31.81 0.90
C ILE A 574 -3.93 -33.17 1.13
N ARG A 575 -4.82 -33.26 2.11
CA ARG A 575 -5.65 -34.44 2.36
C ARG A 575 -7.14 -34.17 2.18
N LYS A 576 -7.92 -35.22 1.92
CA LYS A 576 -9.38 -35.13 1.79
C LYS A 576 -10.02 -34.77 3.14
N HIS A 577 -10.99 -33.86 3.10
CA HIS A 577 -11.76 -33.43 4.26
C HIS A 577 -13.19 -33.98 4.21
N ALA A 578 -13.65 -34.60 5.30
CA ALA A 578 -15.03 -35.04 5.46
C ALA A 578 -15.87 -33.92 6.09
N LEU A 579 -16.97 -33.55 5.45
CA LEU A 579 -17.77 -32.39 5.82
C LEU A 579 -19.12 -32.79 6.41
N LYS A 580 -19.47 -32.20 7.56
CA LYS A 580 -20.76 -32.32 8.24
C LYS A 580 -21.31 -30.91 8.53
N TYR A 581 -22.61 -30.74 8.36
CA TYR A 581 -23.28 -29.47 8.65
C TYR A 581 -24.02 -29.55 10.00
N PRO A 582 -23.94 -28.51 10.86
CA PRO A 582 -24.68 -28.49 12.12
C PRO A 582 -26.20 -28.50 11.86
N LYS A 583 -26.94 -29.32 12.61
CA LYS A 583 -28.40 -29.47 12.43
C LYS A 583 -29.20 -28.30 13.00
N ASP A 584 -28.70 -27.73 14.09
CA ASP A 584 -29.39 -26.67 14.83
C ASP A 584 -29.08 -25.27 14.30
N LEU A 585 -28.05 -25.15 13.46
CA LEU A 585 -27.67 -23.89 12.85
C LEU A 585 -28.68 -23.52 11.76
N ARG A 586 -29.18 -22.28 11.80
CA ARG A 586 -30.18 -21.75 10.87
C ARG A 586 -29.67 -20.46 10.25
N ILE A 587 -29.47 -20.48 8.93
CA ILE A 587 -28.94 -19.32 8.19
C ILE A 587 -29.89 -19.03 7.03
N ARG A 588 -30.47 -17.84 7.04
CA ARG A 588 -31.40 -17.36 6.01
C ARG A 588 -30.68 -16.42 5.05
N THR A 589 -30.89 -16.63 3.76
CA THR A 589 -30.24 -15.85 2.69
C THR A 589 -31.27 -15.49 1.64
N MET A 590 -31.16 -14.30 1.06
CA MET A 590 -31.98 -13.93 -0.08
C MET A 590 -31.60 -14.75 -1.32
N GLN A 591 -32.48 -14.75 -2.32
CA GLN A 591 -32.21 -15.42 -3.58
C GLN A 591 -31.13 -14.68 -4.38
N ARG A 592 -30.55 -15.39 -5.35
CA ARG A 592 -29.53 -14.81 -6.22
C ARG A 592 -30.15 -13.66 -7.04
N GLY A 593 -29.51 -12.50 -6.99
CA GLY A 593 -29.96 -11.29 -7.68
C GLY A 593 -30.90 -10.42 -6.86
N ASP A 594 -31.32 -10.90 -5.68
CA ASP A 594 -32.15 -10.13 -4.76
C ASP A 594 -31.27 -9.25 -3.87
N ILE A 595 -31.53 -7.95 -3.93
CA ILE A 595 -30.80 -6.89 -3.20
C ILE A 595 -31.62 -6.33 -2.03
N SER A 596 -32.73 -6.98 -1.68
CA SER A 596 -33.57 -6.60 -0.56
C SER A 596 -32.78 -6.62 0.75
N ARG A 597 -33.07 -5.64 1.61
CA ARG A 597 -32.47 -5.56 2.94
C ARG A 597 -33.35 -6.27 3.93
N TYR A 598 -32.74 -7.02 4.85
CA TYR A 598 -33.46 -7.58 5.98
C TYR A 598 -34.03 -6.47 6.87
N PRO A 599 -35.24 -6.65 7.42
CA PRO A 599 -35.72 -5.78 8.48
C PRO A 599 -34.82 -5.88 9.73
N PRO A 600 -34.86 -4.87 10.62
CA PRO A 600 -34.23 -4.98 11.93
C PRO A 600 -34.73 -6.22 12.69
N PRO A 601 -33.87 -6.91 13.46
CA PRO A 601 -34.28 -8.09 14.20
C PRO A 601 -35.29 -7.75 15.29
N LEU A 602 -36.43 -8.42 15.24
CA LEU A 602 -37.42 -8.38 16.31
C LEU A 602 -36.78 -8.93 17.59
N LYS A 603 -37.05 -8.26 18.71
CA LYS A 603 -36.59 -8.68 20.03
C LYS A 603 -37.69 -9.45 20.73
N ASP A 604 -37.32 -10.48 21.47
CA ASP A 604 -38.28 -11.19 22.33
C ASP A 604 -38.57 -10.43 23.65
N SER A 605 -39.33 -11.07 24.55
CA SER A 605 -39.68 -10.52 25.86
C SER A 605 -38.47 -10.12 26.72
N ASP A 606 -37.32 -10.73 26.48
CA ASP A 606 -36.08 -10.51 27.23
C ASP A 606 -35.15 -9.54 26.49
N ALA A 607 -35.68 -8.85 25.46
CA ALA A 607 -34.97 -7.94 24.57
C ALA A 607 -33.86 -8.61 23.74
N VAL A 608 -33.88 -9.94 23.59
CA VAL A 608 -32.90 -10.70 22.81
C VAL A 608 -33.29 -10.67 21.33
N PRO A 609 -32.43 -10.17 20.41
CA PRO A 609 -32.76 -10.09 18.99
C PRO A 609 -32.85 -11.47 18.33
N GLY A 610 -33.79 -11.59 17.39
CA GLY A 610 -34.13 -12.83 16.70
C GLY A 610 -33.13 -13.32 15.64
N TRP A 611 -32.34 -12.42 15.05
CA TRP A 611 -31.29 -12.77 14.10
C TRP A 611 -30.18 -11.73 14.07
N TRP A 612 -29.01 -12.16 13.60
CA TRP A 612 -27.84 -11.30 13.37
C TRP A 612 -27.56 -11.25 11.86
N LEU A 613 -27.27 -10.05 11.32
CA LEU A 613 -26.83 -9.89 9.92
C LEU A 613 -25.31 -10.04 9.80
N LEU A 614 -24.88 -11.10 9.11
CA LEU A 614 -23.47 -11.42 8.90
C LEU A 614 -23.16 -11.43 7.41
N ASP A 615 -21.94 -11.05 7.03
CA ASP A 615 -21.48 -11.25 5.65
C ASP A 615 -21.53 -12.75 5.30
N GLY A 616 -22.11 -13.11 4.15
CA GLY A 616 -22.25 -14.51 3.77
C GLY A 616 -20.91 -15.24 3.64
N GLY A 617 -19.83 -14.54 3.30
CA GLY A 617 -18.48 -15.09 3.28
C GLY A 617 -17.96 -15.45 4.67
N SER A 618 -18.35 -14.70 5.71
CA SER A 618 -17.96 -14.95 7.10
C SER A 618 -18.56 -16.23 7.70
N VAL A 619 -19.56 -16.84 7.04
CA VAL A 619 -20.09 -18.17 7.40
C VAL A 619 -19.11 -19.28 7.02
N VAL A 620 -18.34 -19.10 5.93
CA VAL A 620 -17.51 -20.15 5.33
C VAL A 620 -16.40 -20.65 6.28
N PRO A 621 -15.64 -19.78 7.00
CA PRO A 621 -14.64 -20.24 7.97
C PRO A 621 -15.23 -21.11 9.07
N VAL A 622 -16.42 -20.77 9.58
CA VAL A 622 -17.08 -21.53 10.67
C VAL A 622 -17.56 -22.90 10.18
N LEU A 623 -18.11 -22.98 8.97
CA LEU A 623 -18.45 -24.27 8.36
C LEU A 623 -17.19 -25.09 8.05
N ALA A 624 -16.08 -24.46 7.66
CA ALA A 624 -14.82 -25.13 7.39
C ALA A 624 -14.20 -25.76 8.65
N LEU A 625 -14.37 -25.16 9.83
CA LEU A 625 -13.90 -25.75 11.10
C LEU A 625 -14.46 -27.17 11.31
N ASN A 626 -15.68 -27.42 10.84
CA ASN A 626 -16.36 -28.71 10.91
C ASN A 626 -16.38 -29.23 12.35
N PHE A 627 -17.06 -28.48 13.22
CA PHE A 627 -17.20 -28.79 14.65
C PHE A 627 -17.78 -30.18 14.88
N GLU A 628 -17.27 -30.85 15.90
CA GLU A 628 -17.80 -32.08 16.46
C GLU A 628 -18.34 -31.82 17.88
N GLN A 629 -19.08 -32.79 18.41
CA GLN A 629 -19.68 -32.68 19.73
C GLN A 629 -18.61 -32.51 20.80
N ASP A 630 -18.78 -31.52 21.66
CA ASP A 630 -17.93 -31.20 22.80
C ASP A 630 -16.53 -30.67 22.48
N ASP A 631 -16.29 -30.22 21.24
CA ASP A 631 -15.06 -29.54 20.85
C ASP A 631 -14.75 -28.34 21.78
N THR A 632 -13.47 -28.19 22.14
CA THR A 632 -12.93 -26.96 22.73
C THR A 632 -12.47 -26.01 21.62
N PHE A 633 -13.03 -24.80 21.61
CA PHE A 633 -12.87 -23.83 20.53
C PHE A 633 -12.16 -22.55 21.01
N LEU A 634 -11.20 -22.08 20.22
CA LEU A 634 -10.55 -20.79 20.37
C LEU A 634 -10.79 -19.92 19.13
N ASP A 635 -11.39 -18.75 19.34
CA ASP A 635 -11.44 -17.65 18.38
C ASP A 635 -10.34 -16.64 18.74
N LEU A 636 -9.26 -16.63 17.98
CA LEU A 636 -8.01 -15.98 18.34
C LEU A 636 -8.06 -14.45 18.20
N CYS A 637 -8.96 -13.95 17.33
CA CYS A 637 -9.13 -12.54 16.96
C CYS A 637 -10.63 -12.23 16.85
N ALA A 638 -11.34 -12.40 17.96
CA ALA A 638 -12.78 -12.61 17.98
C ALA A 638 -13.63 -11.36 17.70
N ALA A 639 -13.17 -10.15 18.03
CA ALA A 639 -14.04 -8.97 17.91
C ALA A 639 -14.34 -8.64 16.44
N PRO A 640 -15.59 -8.22 16.10
CA PRO A 640 -16.69 -7.87 17.02
C PRO A 640 -17.55 -9.05 17.50
N GLY A 641 -17.27 -10.30 17.10
CA GLY A 641 -17.90 -11.49 17.68
C GLY A 641 -18.86 -12.26 16.78
N GLY A 642 -19.07 -11.84 15.54
CA GLY A 642 -20.03 -12.49 14.64
C GLY A 642 -19.72 -13.97 14.37
N LYS A 643 -18.45 -14.31 14.16
CA LYS A 643 -18.02 -15.71 13.96
C LYS A 643 -18.07 -16.51 15.27
N SER A 644 -17.74 -15.89 16.40
CA SER A 644 -17.84 -16.52 17.72
C SER A 644 -19.29 -16.85 18.09
N LEU A 645 -20.23 -15.93 17.83
CA LEU A 645 -21.66 -16.16 18.00
C LEU A 645 -22.16 -17.25 17.05
N LEU A 646 -21.75 -17.22 15.78
CA LEU A 646 -22.11 -18.25 14.81
C LEU A 646 -21.63 -19.64 15.27
N SER A 647 -20.41 -19.74 15.80
CA SER A 647 -19.87 -20.98 16.40
C SER A 647 -20.68 -21.44 17.60
N LEU A 648 -21.13 -20.53 18.48
CA LEU A 648 -21.99 -20.86 19.63
C LEU A 648 -23.35 -21.41 19.18
N LEU A 649 -23.95 -20.80 18.16
CA LEU A 649 -25.25 -21.21 17.60
C LEU A 649 -25.22 -22.57 16.88
N THR A 650 -24.04 -23.14 16.62
CA THR A 650 -23.95 -24.53 16.15
C THR A 650 -24.40 -25.55 17.21
N GLY A 651 -24.34 -25.18 18.50
CA GLY A 651 -24.66 -26.06 19.63
C GLY A 651 -23.61 -27.13 19.94
N LEU A 652 -22.56 -27.26 19.13
CA LEU A 652 -21.59 -28.35 19.19
C LEU A 652 -20.43 -28.12 20.19
N PRO A 653 -19.83 -26.92 20.29
CA PRO A 653 -18.72 -26.70 21.21
C PRO A 653 -19.14 -26.83 22.68
N LYS A 654 -18.27 -27.46 23.48
CA LYS A 654 -18.39 -27.48 24.94
C LYS A 654 -18.00 -26.13 25.55
N LYS A 655 -16.97 -25.51 24.99
CA LYS A 655 -16.37 -24.26 25.49
C LYS A 655 -15.84 -23.42 24.35
N ILE A 656 -16.10 -22.12 24.38
CA ILE A 656 -15.70 -21.15 23.37
C ILE A 656 -14.88 -20.04 24.04
N VAL A 657 -13.60 -19.95 23.69
CA VAL A 657 -12.71 -18.89 24.15
C VAL A 657 -12.59 -17.84 23.06
N CYS A 658 -13.00 -16.61 23.35
CA CYS A 658 -12.94 -15.47 22.44
C CYS A 658 -11.84 -14.51 22.90
N ASN A 659 -10.80 -14.35 22.10
CA ASN A 659 -9.65 -13.51 22.41
C ASN A 659 -9.59 -12.28 21.49
N ASP A 660 -9.39 -11.09 22.05
CA ASP A 660 -8.96 -9.90 21.30
C ASP A 660 -8.09 -9.02 22.21
N TYR A 661 -6.91 -8.63 21.72
CA TYR A 661 -5.93 -7.85 22.50
C TYR A 661 -6.37 -6.41 22.76
N LYS A 662 -7.09 -5.80 21.81
CA LYS A 662 -7.44 -4.38 21.89
C LYS A 662 -8.64 -4.18 22.78
N LEU A 663 -8.49 -3.36 23.83
CA LEU A 663 -9.52 -3.15 24.84
C LEU A 663 -10.85 -2.63 24.24
N ALA A 664 -10.79 -1.69 23.29
CA ALA A 664 -11.99 -1.17 22.62
C ALA A 664 -12.76 -2.26 21.87
N ARG A 665 -12.04 -3.08 21.08
CA ARG A 665 -12.60 -4.21 20.33
C ARG A 665 -13.16 -5.29 21.25
N LEU A 666 -12.47 -5.59 22.34
CA LEU A 666 -12.96 -6.51 23.37
C LEU A 666 -14.27 -6.00 24.01
N GLY A 667 -14.39 -4.68 24.20
CA GLY A 667 -15.63 -4.03 24.63
C GLY A 667 -16.79 -4.24 23.65
N ASP A 668 -16.52 -4.08 22.35
CA ASP A 668 -17.52 -4.32 21.29
C ASP A 668 -17.92 -5.79 21.19
N LEU A 669 -16.96 -6.71 21.36
CA LEU A 669 -17.21 -8.15 21.46
C LEU A 669 -18.13 -8.47 22.65
N LYS A 670 -17.81 -7.94 23.83
CA LYS A 670 -18.63 -8.14 25.04
C LYS A 670 -20.04 -7.59 24.83
N ARG A 671 -20.18 -6.38 24.27
CA ARG A 671 -21.49 -5.76 23.99
C ARG A 671 -22.30 -6.60 23.02
N SER A 672 -21.68 -7.05 21.93
CA SER A 672 -22.34 -7.86 20.90
C SER A 672 -22.80 -9.20 21.45
N LEU A 673 -21.95 -9.95 22.17
CA LEU A 673 -22.34 -11.22 22.77
C LEU A 673 -23.41 -11.04 23.86
N SER A 674 -23.33 -9.99 24.68
CA SER A 674 -24.35 -9.69 25.70
C SER A 674 -25.73 -9.44 25.12
N LEU A 675 -25.80 -8.89 23.91
CA LEU A 675 -27.07 -8.57 23.25
C LEU A 675 -27.78 -9.84 22.75
N TYR A 676 -27.03 -10.83 22.26
CA TYR A 676 -27.59 -12.02 21.61
C TYR A 676 -27.61 -13.27 22.48
N VAL A 677 -26.77 -13.34 23.52
CA VAL A 677 -26.69 -14.49 24.44
C VAL A 677 -27.36 -14.12 25.76
N PRO A 678 -28.52 -14.72 26.10
CA PRO A 678 -29.20 -14.45 27.36
C PRO A 678 -28.30 -14.82 28.55
N ALA A 679 -28.18 -13.94 29.55
CA ALA A 679 -27.27 -14.12 30.69
C ALA A 679 -27.58 -15.39 31.51
N ASP A 680 -28.86 -15.77 31.61
CA ASP A 680 -29.30 -16.94 32.37
C ASP A 680 -29.34 -18.22 31.51
N SER A 681 -28.81 -18.19 30.29
CA SER A 681 -28.79 -19.36 29.40
C SER A 681 -27.55 -20.23 29.63
N PRO A 682 -27.64 -21.57 29.50
CA PRO A 682 -26.46 -22.46 29.53
C PRO A 682 -25.41 -22.12 28.46
N ALA A 683 -25.80 -21.39 27.41
CA ALA A 683 -24.88 -20.93 26.38
C ALA A 683 -23.93 -19.84 26.88
N ALA A 684 -24.35 -19.01 27.84
CA ALA A 684 -23.50 -17.98 28.44
C ALA A 684 -22.32 -18.57 29.21
N GLU A 685 -22.53 -19.68 29.93
CA GLU A 685 -21.49 -20.38 30.70
C GLU A 685 -20.38 -20.98 29.81
N LYS A 686 -20.68 -21.22 28.53
CA LYS A 686 -19.72 -21.76 27.56
C LYS A 686 -18.73 -20.71 27.05
N VAL A 687 -19.05 -19.41 27.16
CA VAL A 687 -18.29 -18.32 26.55
C VAL A 687 -17.26 -17.76 27.53
N ILE A 688 -16.00 -17.71 27.12
CA ILE A 688 -14.91 -17.12 27.90
C ILE A 688 -14.26 -16.01 27.09
N LEU A 689 -14.15 -14.82 27.66
CA LEU A 689 -13.45 -13.69 27.05
C LEU A 689 -12.01 -13.61 27.59
N LYS A 690 -11.04 -13.44 26.69
CA LYS A 690 -9.63 -13.24 27.01
C LYS A 690 -9.04 -12.02 26.29
N ARG A 691 -7.99 -11.47 26.89
CA ARG A 691 -7.22 -10.34 26.33
C ARG A 691 -5.73 -10.68 26.33
N LYS A 692 -5.29 -11.42 25.32
CA LYS A 692 -3.88 -11.75 25.07
C LYS A 692 -3.48 -11.32 23.66
N ASP A 693 -2.24 -10.89 23.49
CA ASP A 693 -1.70 -10.56 22.18
C ASP A 693 -1.41 -11.85 21.41
N ALA A 694 -2.23 -12.14 20.40
CA ALA A 694 -2.07 -13.32 19.56
C ALA A 694 -0.77 -13.31 18.74
N SER A 695 -0.11 -12.15 18.59
CA SER A 695 1.14 -12.02 17.85
C SER A 695 2.40 -12.17 18.71
N ASP A 696 2.26 -12.16 20.04
CA ASP A 696 3.38 -12.35 20.97
C ASP A 696 3.74 -13.84 21.03
N VAL A 697 4.71 -14.27 20.23
CA VAL A 697 5.13 -15.68 20.17
C VAL A 697 5.87 -16.11 21.44
N ALA A 698 6.64 -15.21 22.05
CA ALA A 698 7.44 -15.52 23.23
C ALA A 698 6.58 -15.66 24.50
N GLY A 699 5.57 -14.79 24.66
CA GLY A 699 4.65 -14.79 25.79
C GLY A 699 3.42 -15.71 25.65
N TRP A 700 3.21 -16.35 24.51
CA TRP A 700 2.05 -17.21 24.29
C TRP A 700 2.16 -18.55 25.02
N ASP A 701 1.24 -18.79 25.95
CA ASP A 701 1.20 -19.90 26.90
C ASP A 701 0.06 -20.91 26.64
N GLU A 702 -0.85 -20.64 25.70
CA GLU A 702 -2.01 -21.49 25.41
C GLU A 702 -1.69 -22.59 24.39
N ILE A 703 -0.75 -23.46 24.72
CA ILE A 703 -0.20 -24.49 23.83
C ILE A 703 -1.01 -25.79 23.94
N GLU A 704 -1.35 -26.42 22.79
CA GLU A 704 -2.08 -27.69 22.72
C GLU A 704 -3.39 -27.71 23.55
N ALA A 705 -4.07 -26.57 23.65
CA ALA A 705 -5.22 -26.40 24.54
C ALA A 705 -6.58 -26.64 23.85
N TYR A 706 -6.66 -26.56 22.51
CA TYR A 706 -7.92 -26.49 21.79
C TYR A 706 -8.04 -27.51 20.66
N ASP A 707 -9.24 -28.09 20.47
CA ASP A 707 -9.52 -29.01 19.37
C ASP A 707 -9.66 -28.24 18.04
N LYS A 708 -10.28 -27.05 18.12
CA LYS A 708 -10.55 -26.17 16.98
C LYS A 708 -10.03 -24.76 17.27
N VAL A 709 -9.32 -24.17 16.31
CA VAL A 709 -8.84 -22.78 16.41
C VAL A 709 -9.25 -22.01 15.15
N LEU A 710 -9.83 -20.84 15.33
CA LEU A 710 -10.10 -19.87 14.27
C LEU A 710 -9.12 -18.72 14.37
N ALA A 711 -8.30 -18.54 13.34
CA ALA A 711 -7.41 -17.40 13.17
C ALA A 711 -7.99 -16.44 12.13
N ASP A 712 -9.00 -15.66 12.52
CA ASP A 712 -9.60 -14.60 11.71
C ASP A 712 -8.80 -13.29 11.85
N VAL A 713 -7.67 -13.23 11.16
CA VAL A 713 -6.63 -12.26 11.45
C VAL A 713 -6.95 -10.83 10.96
N PRO A 714 -6.42 -9.79 11.61
CA PRO A 714 -6.50 -8.43 11.07
C PRO A 714 -5.80 -8.36 9.70
N CYS A 715 -6.47 -7.76 8.73
CA CYS A 715 -5.97 -7.63 7.37
C CYS A 715 -6.37 -6.28 6.76
N SER A 716 -5.92 -6.03 5.52
CA SER A 716 -6.24 -4.81 4.76
C SER A 716 -7.74 -4.56 4.53
N SER A 717 -8.61 -5.55 4.79
CA SER A 717 -10.08 -5.41 4.82
C SER A 717 -10.63 -4.73 3.56
N ASP A 718 -10.35 -5.30 2.39
CA ASP A 718 -10.45 -4.63 1.08
C ASP A 718 -11.76 -3.87 0.86
N ARG A 719 -12.89 -4.49 1.17
CA ARG A 719 -14.22 -3.87 1.03
C ARG A 719 -14.38 -2.64 1.93
N LEU A 720 -13.92 -2.72 3.18
CA LEU A 720 -13.97 -1.60 4.12
C LEU A 720 -13.06 -0.46 3.65
N SER A 721 -11.85 -0.82 3.18
CA SER A 721 -10.85 0.14 2.71
C SER A 721 -11.27 0.97 1.51
N VAL A 722 -12.18 0.47 0.64
CA VAL A 722 -12.73 1.27 -0.48
C VAL A 722 -14.05 1.96 -0.18
N SER A 723 -14.67 1.67 0.97
CA SER A 723 -15.99 2.22 1.34
C SER A 723 -15.95 3.24 2.47
N GLN A 724 -14.84 3.33 3.21
CA GLN A 724 -14.63 4.27 4.31
C GLN A 724 -13.28 4.96 4.16
N ASP A 725 -13.18 6.22 4.57
CA ASP A 725 -11.91 6.97 4.57
C ASP A 725 -11.25 6.99 5.95
N GLU A 726 -12.02 6.90 7.03
CA GLU A 726 -11.54 6.98 8.41
C GLU A 726 -11.23 5.60 9.00
N GLY A 727 -10.14 5.50 9.76
CA GLY A 727 -9.72 4.28 10.45
C GLY A 727 -9.19 3.19 9.52
N THR A 728 -8.95 3.50 8.24
CA THR A 728 -8.49 2.53 7.26
C THR A 728 -6.97 2.39 7.26
N LEU A 729 -6.48 1.22 6.84
CA LEU A 729 -5.04 0.97 6.71
C LEU A 729 -4.37 1.72 5.54
N PHE A 730 -5.18 2.35 4.69
CA PHE A 730 -4.73 3.13 3.54
C PHE A 730 -4.56 4.62 3.88
N GLU A 731 -4.82 5.02 5.13
CA GLU A 731 -4.37 6.31 5.63
C GLU A 731 -2.84 6.40 5.62
N LEU A 732 -2.32 7.58 5.27
CA LEU A 732 -0.88 7.81 5.10
C LEU A 732 -0.05 7.50 6.36
N GLN A 733 -0.64 7.68 7.54
CA GLN A 733 0.01 7.39 8.83
C GLN A 733 0.13 5.89 9.11
N HIS A 734 -0.61 5.06 8.38
CA HIS A 734 -0.69 3.61 8.58
C HIS A 734 0.08 2.81 7.52
N THR A 735 0.81 3.46 6.62
CA THR A 735 1.62 2.78 5.60
C THR A 735 2.52 1.71 6.19
N GLN A 736 3.37 2.05 7.18
CA GLN A 736 4.26 1.06 7.80
C GLN A 736 3.49 -0.13 8.40
N LYS A 737 2.42 0.17 9.14
CA LYS A 737 1.58 -0.85 9.76
C LYS A 737 0.91 -1.78 8.75
N ARG A 738 0.54 -1.26 7.57
CA ARG A 738 -0.01 -2.05 6.47
C ARG A 738 1.06 -2.92 5.81
N LEU A 739 2.25 -2.38 5.61
CA LEU A 739 3.41 -3.11 5.07
C LEU A 739 3.81 -4.30 5.97
N ASP A 740 3.60 -4.19 7.29
CA ASP A 740 3.98 -5.20 8.27
C ASP A 740 2.85 -6.22 8.58
N LEU A 741 1.71 -6.14 7.88
CA LEU A 741 0.57 -7.03 8.10
C LEU A 741 0.88 -8.51 7.85
N PRO A 742 1.52 -8.91 6.74
CA PRO A 742 1.83 -10.32 6.50
C PRO A 742 2.68 -10.93 7.64
N GLN A 743 3.67 -10.19 8.15
CA GLN A 743 4.51 -10.63 9.26
C GLN A 743 3.68 -10.80 10.55
N LEU A 744 2.80 -9.84 10.85
CA LEU A 744 1.89 -9.93 11.99
C LEU A 744 0.96 -11.15 11.89
N GLN A 745 0.37 -11.37 10.70
CA GLN A 745 -0.55 -12.47 10.43
C GLN A 745 0.16 -13.83 10.55
N THR A 746 1.41 -13.94 10.07
CA THR A 746 2.24 -15.13 10.23
C THR A 746 2.48 -15.45 11.70
N LYS A 747 2.84 -14.47 12.53
CA LYS A 747 3.01 -14.69 14.00
C LYS A 747 1.71 -15.20 14.65
N ILE A 748 0.57 -14.62 14.28
CA ILE A 748 -0.74 -15.04 14.80
C ILE A 748 -1.07 -16.47 14.36
N LEU A 749 -0.84 -16.83 13.10
CA LEU A 749 -1.10 -18.18 12.60
C LEU A 749 -0.16 -19.22 13.22
N VAL A 750 1.11 -18.88 13.47
CA VAL A 750 2.03 -19.75 14.24
C VAL A 750 1.47 -20.04 15.63
N ASN A 751 1.00 -19.02 16.35
CA ASN A 751 0.37 -19.21 17.66
C ASN A 751 -0.95 -19.99 17.56
N ALA A 752 -1.73 -19.83 16.49
CA ALA A 752 -2.92 -20.65 16.24
C ALA A 752 -2.56 -22.14 16.10
N LEU A 753 -1.51 -22.46 15.33
CA LEU A 753 -1.01 -23.82 15.16
C LEU A 753 -0.49 -24.41 16.47
N ARG A 754 0.24 -23.61 17.26
CA ARG A 754 0.71 -24.00 18.61
C ARG A 754 -0.44 -24.26 19.58
N SER A 755 -1.55 -23.53 19.45
CA SER A 755 -2.72 -23.65 20.32
C SER A 755 -3.59 -24.87 20.03
N ALA A 756 -3.58 -25.36 18.79
CA ALA A 756 -4.29 -26.56 18.41
C ALA A 756 -3.64 -27.80 19.04
N LYS A 757 -4.45 -28.70 19.59
CA LYS A 757 -4.02 -30.04 20.03
C LYS A 757 -3.48 -30.86 18.87
N LYS A 758 -2.74 -31.92 19.17
CA LYS A 758 -2.41 -32.96 18.20
C LYS A 758 -3.70 -33.60 17.68
N GLY A 759 -3.86 -33.67 16.37
CA GLY A 759 -5.12 -34.05 15.72
C GLY A 759 -6.17 -32.92 15.67
N GLY A 760 -5.90 -31.76 16.24
CA GLY A 760 -6.75 -30.57 16.14
C GLY A 760 -6.68 -29.91 14.77
N SER A 761 -7.57 -28.95 14.53
CA SER A 761 -7.60 -28.20 13.27
C SER A 761 -7.65 -26.70 13.47
N VAL A 762 -6.94 -25.98 12.62
CA VAL A 762 -6.90 -24.52 12.54
C VAL A 762 -7.53 -24.07 11.24
N VAL A 763 -8.43 -23.10 11.31
CA VAL A 763 -8.91 -22.38 10.11
C VAL A 763 -8.32 -20.97 10.16
N TYR A 764 -7.55 -20.65 9.13
CA TYR A 764 -7.05 -19.30 8.89
C TYR A 764 -7.99 -18.58 7.93
N SER A 765 -8.39 -17.35 8.25
CA SER A 765 -9.22 -16.53 7.38
C SER A 765 -8.84 -15.06 7.36
N THR A 766 -9.07 -14.43 6.20
CA THR A 766 -8.92 -12.98 5.99
C THR A 766 -10.04 -12.46 5.10
N CYS A 767 -10.34 -11.16 5.18
CA CYS A 767 -11.24 -10.49 4.24
C CYS A 767 -10.48 -9.63 3.22
N THR A 768 -9.41 -10.18 2.64
CA THR A 768 -8.60 -9.55 1.59
C THR A 768 -8.38 -10.49 0.40
N LEU A 769 -8.24 -9.92 -0.80
CA LEU A 769 -7.89 -10.63 -2.03
C LEU A 769 -6.37 -10.82 -2.19
N SER A 770 -5.55 -10.25 -1.30
CA SER A 770 -4.08 -10.22 -1.39
C SER A 770 -3.42 -11.59 -1.13
N PRO A 771 -2.76 -12.21 -2.13
CA PRO A 771 -2.03 -13.46 -1.93
C PRO A 771 -0.91 -13.36 -0.88
N ALA A 772 -0.28 -12.19 -0.76
CA ALA A 772 0.75 -11.92 0.25
C ALA A 772 0.21 -11.97 1.69
N GLN A 773 -1.08 -11.70 1.90
CA GLN A 773 -1.77 -11.84 3.18
C GLN A 773 -2.52 -13.19 3.29
N ASN A 774 -2.51 -14.03 2.25
CA ASN A 774 -3.31 -15.25 2.18
C ASN A 774 -2.38 -16.47 2.09
N GLU A 775 -2.09 -16.96 0.89
CA GLU A 775 -1.26 -18.15 0.66
C GLU A 775 0.15 -17.99 1.24
N ALA A 776 0.78 -16.82 1.07
CA ALA A 776 2.14 -16.58 1.57
C ALA A 776 2.22 -16.65 3.10
N VAL A 777 1.21 -16.14 3.81
CA VAL A 777 1.13 -16.24 5.28
C VAL A 777 0.99 -17.68 5.73
N VAL A 778 0.16 -18.47 5.04
CA VAL A 778 0.00 -19.91 5.34
C VAL A 778 1.33 -20.62 5.17
N GLN A 779 2.01 -20.45 4.04
CA GLN A 779 3.30 -21.09 3.76
C GLN A 779 4.37 -20.70 4.79
N ASN A 780 4.51 -19.41 5.07
CA ASN A 780 5.48 -18.91 6.05
C ASN A 780 5.20 -19.43 7.45
N ALA A 781 3.94 -19.41 7.89
CA ALA A 781 3.57 -19.88 9.23
C ALA A 781 3.80 -21.38 9.40
N VAL A 782 3.48 -22.18 8.37
CA VAL A 782 3.74 -23.63 8.37
C VAL A 782 5.24 -23.90 8.47
N ALA A 783 6.06 -23.25 7.64
CA ALA A 783 7.50 -23.42 7.64
C ALA A 783 8.11 -23.06 9.00
N ILE A 784 7.71 -21.94 9.59
CA ILE A 784 8.15 -21.53 10.93
C ILE A 784 7.69 -22.52 12.00
N ALA A 785 6.44 -22.96 11.95
CA ALA A 785 5.88 -23.92 12.90
C ALA A 785 6.64 -25.25 12.90
N GLU A 786 7.02 -25.73 11.71
CA GLU A 786 7.81 -26.96 11.57
C GLU A 786 9.27 -26.75 12.01
N GLN A 787 9.95 -25.71 11.52
CA GLN A 787 11.38 -25.48 11.76
C GLN A 787 11.68 -25.11 13.22
N GLN A 788 10.84 -24.30 13.85
CA GLN A 788 11.13 -23.76 15.18
C GLN A 788 10.41 -24.49 16.31
N PHE A 789 9.25 -25.10 16.02
CA PHE A 789 8.42 -25.74 17.04
C PHE A 789 8.17 -27.24 16.78
N GLY A 790 8.66 -27.79 15.67
CA GLY A 790 8.45 -29.21 15.31
C GLY A 790 7.00 -29.57 15.01
N ILE A 791 6.14 -28.58 14.74
CA ILE A 791 4.71 -28.78 14.50
C ILE A 791 4.51 -29.10 13.03
N ARG A 792 4.13 -30.35 12.74
CA ARG A 792 3.81 -30.79 11.37
C ARG A 792 2.33 -30.66 11.09
N VAL A 793 2.01 -30.09 9.94
CA VAL A 793 0.63 -29.80 9.54
C VAL A 793 0.38 -30.21 8.10
N VAL A 794 -0.89 -30.49 7.80
CA VAL A 794 -1.37 -30.80 6.46
C VAL A 794 -2.57 -29.91 6.13
N GLU A 795 -2.73 -29.54 4.87
CA GLU A 795 -3.94 -28.85 4.43
C GLU A 795 -5.10 -29.85 4.32
N GLU A 796 -6.25 -29.49 4.87
CA GLU A 796 -7.51 -30.20 4.64
C GLU A 796 -8.26 -29.58 3.47
N SER A 797 -8.41 -30.33 2.38
CA SER A 797 -9.02 -29.85 1.15
C SER A 797 -10.48 -29.42 1.36
N LEU A 798 -10.76 -28.14 1.17
CA LEU A 798 -12.11 -27.58 1.24
C LEU A 798 -12.89 -27.68 -0.08
N THR A 799 -12.43 -28.51 -1.03
CA THR A 799 -13.05 -28.67 -2.36
C THR A 799 -14.52 -29.08 -2.28
N LEU A 800 -14.88 -29.94 -1.32
CA LEU A 800 -16.27 -30.38 -1.14
C LEU A 800 -17.16 -29.22 -0.67
N LEU A 801 -16.68 -28.42 0.29
CA LEU A 801 -17.37 -27.22 0.78
C LEU A 801 -17.53 -26.19 -0.34
N LYS A 802 -16.48 -25.92 -1.12
CA LYS A 802 -16.53 -25.06 -2.31
C LYS A 802 -17.63 -25.52 -3.27
N ARG A 803 -17.62 -26.80 -3.65
CA ARG A 803 -18.61 -27.37 -4.58
C ARG A 803 -20.03 -27.20 -4.04
N HIS A 804 -20.27 -27.52 -2.77
CA HIS A 804 -21.58 -27.38 -2.14
C HIS A 804 -22.09 -25.93 -2.16
N LEU A 805 -21.22 -24.97 -1.85
CA LEU A 805 -21.56 -23.54 -1.86
C LEU A 805 -21.78 -23.01 -3.28
N GLU A 806 -20.96 -23.39 -4.26
CA GLU A 806 -21.13 -22.98 -5.66
C GLU A 806 -22.44 -23.50 -6.28
N LEU A 807 -22.87 -24.72 -5.92
CA LEU A 807 -24.14 -25.30 -6.39
C LEU A 807 -25.37 -24.50 -5.96
N THR A 808 -25.27 -23.75 -4.86
CA THR A 808 -26.36 -22.83 -4.45
C THR A 808 -26.58 -21.71 -5.47
N GLY A 809 -25.53 -21.34 -6.22
CA GLY A 809 -25.47 -20.18 -7.09
C GLY A 809 -25.18 -18.85 -6.37
N LEU A 810 -24.99 -18.88 -5.05
CA LEU A 810 -24.80 -17.69 -4.21
C LEU A 810 -23.32 -17.36 -3.94
N PHE A 811 -22.41 -18.33 -4.12
CA PHE A 811 -20.99 -18.16 -3.82
C PHE A 811 -20.16 -18.30 -5.09
N ARG A 812 -19.12 -17.48 -5.21
CA ARG A 812 -18.20 -17.51 -6.35
C ARG A 812 -16.76 -17.53 -5.86
N PHE A 813 -16.04 -18.62 -6.11
CA PHE A 813 -14.65 -18.74 -5.69
C PHE A 813 -13.67 -18.46 -6.83
N ALA A 814 -12.44 -18.11 -6.47
CA ALA A 814 -11.31 -18.11 -7.39
C ALA A 814 -11.00 -19.55 -7.85
N ASN A 815 -10.45 -19.66 -9.06
CA ASN A 815 -10.10 -20.96 -9.65
C ASN A 815 -8.64 -21.36 -9.37
N ASN A 816 -7.77 -20.39 -9.10
CA ASN A 816 -6.32 -20.55 -9.11
C ASN A 816 -5.71 -20.18 -7.75
N THR A 817 -6.24 -20.72 -6.65
CA THR A 817 -5.61 -20.61 -5.32
C THR A 817 -4.70 -21.82 -5.12
N GLN A 818 -3.44 -21.59 -4.73
CA GLN A 818 -2.48 -22.68 -4.49
C GLN A 818 -2.87 -23.47 -3.24
N HIS A 819 -3.23 -22.75 -2.18
CA HIS A 819 -3.70 -23.30 -0.90
C HIS A 819 -5.02 -22.63 -0.51
N GLY A 820 -5.90 -23.37 0.14
CA GLY A 820 -7.17 -22.85 0.61
C GLY A 820 -8.14 -22.40 -0.49
N LEU A 821 -9.09 -21.57 -0.11
CA LEU A 821 -10.19 -21.06 -0.93
C LEU A 821 -10.25 -19.53 -0.83
N LEU A 822 -10.48 -18.86 -1.96
CA LEU A 822 -10.76 -17.43 -2.00
C LEU A 822 -12.16 -17.16 -2.56
N LEU A 823 -13.07 -16.68 -1.71
CA LEU A 823 -14.39 -16.20 -2.10
C LEU A 823 -14.28 -14.79 -2.69
N LEU A 824 -14.81 -14.61 -3.89
CA LEU A 824 -14.76 -13.37 -4.66
C LEU A 824 -16.09 -12.61 -4.57
N PRO A 825 -16.05 -11.28 -4.34
CA PRO A 825 -17.20 -10.40 -4.51
C PRO A 825 -17.84 -10.57 -5.89
N PHE A 826 -19.17 -10.70 -5.90
CA PHE A 826 -19.94 -10.93 -7.12
C PHE A 826 -21.34 -10.33 -7.01
N ILE A 827 -21.69 -9.39 -7.89
CA ILE A 827 -22.89 -8.54 -7.75
C ILE A 827 -24.20 -9.31 -7.45
N PRO A 828 -24.56 -10.41 -8.15
CA PRO A 828 -25.79 -11.14 -7.86
C PRO A 828 -25.86 -11.77 -6.47
N SER A 829 -24.73 -11.96 -5.79
CA SER A 829 -24.65 -12.46 -4.42
C SER A 829 -23.39 -11.92 -3.77
N ASN A 830 -23.43 -10.64 -3.40
CA ASN A 830 -22.24 -9.82 -3.18
C ASN A 830 -21.64 -10.04 -1.78
N PHE A 831 -21.10 -11.23 -1.54
CA PHE A 831 -20.42 -11.62 -0.30
C PHE A 831 -18.90 -11.44 -0.38
N GLY A 832 -18.24 -11.40 0.78
CA GLY A 832 -16.78 -11.38 0.86
C GLY A 832 -16.16 -10.04 0.44
N PRO A 833 -14.85 -9.99 0.14
CA PRO A 833 -13.95 -11.13 -0.08
C PRO A 833 -13.70 -11.94 1.20
N MET A 834 -13.38 -13.22 1.05
CA MET A 834 -13.01 -14.09 2.17
C MET A 834 -12.02 -15.17 1.72
N TYR A 835 -10.81 -15.17 2.27
CA TYR A 835 -9.87 -16.27 2.14
C TYR A 835 -10.05 -17.25 3.30
N ILE A 836 -9.96 -18.54 3.03
CA ILE A 836 -10.09 -19.62 4.02
C ILE A 836 -9.07 -20.72 3.72
N CYS A 837 -8.20 -21.03 4.66
CA CYS A 837 -7.34 -22.22 4.61
C CYS A 837 -7.52 -23.06 5.86
N LYS A 838 -7.72 -24.37 5.69
CA LYS A 838 -7.87 -25.31 6.80
C LYS A 838 -6.62 -26.16 6.95
N LEU A 839 -6.03 -26.10 8.13
CA LEU A 839 -4.83 -26.85 8.50
C LEU A 839 -5.19 -27.86 9.59
N HIS A 840 -4.62 -29.05 9.50
CA HIS A 840 -4.73 -30.06 10.53
C HIS A 840 -3.36 -30.39 11.09
N ARG A 841 -3.25 -30.37 12.42
CA ARG A 841 -2.02 -30.62 13.14
C ARG A 841 -1.81 -32.13 13.32
N LEU A 842 -0.72 -32.67 12.77
CA LEU A 842 -0.38 -34.08 12.87
C LEU A 842 0.32 -34.42 14.19
N LEU A 843 1.28 -33.59 14.61
CA LEU A 843 2.15 -33.82 15.77
C LEU A 843 2.31 -32.57 16.65
#